data_AF-A0A4Z2B1M8-F1
#
_entry.id   AF-A0A4Z2B1M8-F1
#
_cell.length_a   1.000
_cell.length_b   1.000
_cell.length_c   1.000
_cell.angle_alpha   90.00
_cell.angle_beta   90.00
_cell.angle_gamma   90.00
#
_symmetry.space_group_name_H-M   'P 1'
#
loop_
_entity.id
_entity.type
_entity.pdbx_description
1 polymer ?
#
loop_
_entity_poly.entity_id
_entity_poly.type
_entity_poly.pdbx_seq_one_letter_code
_entity_poly.pdbx_strand_id
1 'polypeptide(L)'
;MLLFLFSTFASFMSWSTSRSWFLFRGGRGLLPWRHYAQGVRDSNHPVQLNSIETKRKLTDEMASCLVPEFPAVSDALEHLRELDNELREDGMAFSAEASVHLSGMTAAITELEGYRRAAQESLEAEKTANGTLARHIDDAKEAARREITADVAEGRASRAAEVDGLHKHLVDVSQRRDAIEERQKDLMRQNGTLHHEKERVEAELEALVAALNDQLGMNKGLQTQLEQSREQTEVLAGGTARAERDKIQLREQMEVQREALAAARQHLDREVQQVEEEIKQRMEEVRRRRTELGRALGKKQETQEHLRELSSQTATLESSLQRVTESRSRCEKQLEGETQKHQHLKEKKEVLKKDLQESKVTSSSLIQHLSEEISRMESEIEEGQAWRGRHRDSLAQIHQTLKQQQEEERRARAEGFRVVQLLQRSTLQLDQRVACISHHRKEVREMEEQMAALRQAGVLGKRTLERELQEMSTSVEAHGRTIQHFEEERNKLAELLDTGRRKQEAHVAKLTSDIRSARRRYQELLQEEAALQKQQRPGSMDADLLARRLEQRRAKYGEEEARQREEVEQYAADAEGICQGIEEKQRQAEEEEKRLKEAEALWMEEEVRHRGMERMVEELKKREAELERTLLELKEKTSSLLQPRSELKAQLEEVQRRYMGMVGNQMSELRRAEMSIYECLVKEEQVRLENSRFRLSITAMTEDVGRAEDDGDRYQEETRLLRQEVRDVLDGLRERWGEDVSVLRDHQRRDGDLLTAMNITRKRLETRREQLENLSTRLEQQVLALSPQLGGGAIPVRSQCLSAGV
;
A
#
# COMPACT_ATOMS: atom_id res chain seq x y z
N MET A 1 -21.57 -0.69 -43.27
CA MET A 1 -20.24 -1.27 -42.98
C MET A 1 -20.33 -2.04 -41.67
N LEU A 2 -19.86 -3.30 -41.63
CA LEU A 2 -19.36 -4.05 -40.46
C LEU A 2 -20.16 -3.88 -39.14
N LEU A 3 -21.04 -4.79 -38.68
CA LEU A 3 -21.02 -6.27 -38.69
C LEU A 3 -19.70 -6.85 -38.13
N PHE A 4 -19.76 -7.44 -36.92
CA PHE A 4 -18.84 -8.34 -36.18
C PHE A 4 -19.11 -8.05 -34.67
N LEU A 5 -19.57 -8.94 -33.77
CA LEU A 5 -19.91 -10.37 -33.80
C LEU A 5 -21.07 -10.69 -32.83
N PHE A 6 -21.70 -11.86 -33.00
CA PHE A 6 -22.88 -12.35 -32.26
C PHE A 6 -22.53 -13.56 -31.36
N SER A 7 -23.55 -14.06 -30.63
CA SER A 7 -23.66 -15.42 -30.07
C SER A 7 -22.99 -15.64 -28.68
N THR A 8 -23.74 -15.67 -27.57
CA THR A 8 -24.64 -16.74 -27.02
C THR A 8 -23.92 -17.89 -26.35
N PHE A 9 -24.21 -18.16 -25.07
CA PHE A 9 -24.35 -19.53 -24.55
C PHE A 9 -25.13 -19.58 -23.22
N ALA A 10 -26.42 -19.87 -23.30
CA ALA A 10 -27.25 -20.28 -22.15
C ALA A 10 -28.40 -21.18 -22.65
N SER A 11 -28.51 -22.38 -22.07
CA SER A 11 -29.50 -23.47 -22.29
C SER A 11 -28.95 -24.71 -23.00
N PHE A 12 -28.73 -25.80 -22.26
CA PHE A 12 -29.63 -26.97 -22.31
C PHE A 12 -29.36 -27.96 -21.15
N MET A 13 -30.38 -28.71 -20.75
CA MET A 13 -30.30 -29.74 -19.69
C MET A 13 -30.11 -31.16 -20.23
N SER A 14 -29.54 -32.03 -19.39
CA SER A 14 -29.94 -33.43 -19.16
C SER A 14 -30.18 -34.38 -20.36
N TRP A 15 -29.21 -35.28 -20.60
CA TRP A 15 -29.36 -36.76 -20.67
C TRP A 15 -27.98 -37.38 -21.02
N SER A 16 -27.61 -38.62 -20.68
CA SER A 16 -28.33 -39.69 -19.97
C SER A 16 -27.37 -40.61 -19.19
N THR A 17 -27.94 -41.42 -18.32
CA THR A 17 -27.30 -42.45 -17.47
C THR A 17 -26.83 -43.71 -18.20
N SER A 18 -25.69 -44.27 -17.79
CA SER A 18 -25.50 -45.72 -17.53
C SER A 18 -24.24 -45.93 -16.67
N ARG A 19 -24.30 -46.31 -15.39
CA ARG A 19 -24.75 -47.58 -14.78
C ARG A 19 -23.67 -48.67 -14.81
N SER A 20 -22.90 -48.75 -13.72
CA SER A 20 -22.51 -50.03 -13.12
C SER A 20 -22.64 -49.95 -11.60
N TRP A 21 -23.14 -51.04 -11.01
CA TRP A 21 -23.41 -51.23 -9.58
C TRP A 21 -22.61 -52.47 -9.18
N PHE A 22 -21.89 -52.45 -8.04
CA PHE A 22 -22.23 -53.30 -6.88
C PHE A 22 -21.17 -53.33 -5.76
N LEU A 23 -21.69 -53.37 -4.52
CA LEU A 23 -21.17 -54.06 -3.32
C LEU A 23 -19.71 -53.83 -2.85
N PHE A 24 -19.59 -53.18 -1.69
CA PHE A 24 -19.55 -53.97 -0.45
C PHE A 24 -20.16 -53.22 0.75
N ARG A 25 -20.65 -53.96 1.76
CA ARG A 25 -21.39 -53.44 2.92
C ARG A 25 -20.80 -54.04 4.21
N GLY A 26 -20.52 -53.18 5.20
CA GLY A 26 -20.13 -53.55 6.56
C GLY A 26 -18.91 -52.75 7.04
N GLY A 27 -18.80 -52.29 8.29
CA GLY A 27 -19.76 -52.34 9.39
C GLY A 27 -19.12 -52.70 10.74
N ARG A 28 -19.05 -51.72 11.67
CA ARG A 28 -18.68 -51.80 13.10
C ARG A 28 -17.17 -51.83 13.45
N GLY A 29 -16.89 -51.37 14.68
CA GLY A 29 -15.56 -51.19 15.29
C GLY A 29 -15.10 -49.73 15.19
N LEU A 30 -15.25 -48.83 16.17
CA LEU A 30 -15.14 -48.94 17.64
C LEU A 30 -13.77 -49.47 18.09
N LEU A 31 -12.82 -48.55 18.33
CA LEU A 31 -11.84 -48.47 19.44
C LEU A 31 -10.54 -47.73 19.02
N PRO A 32 -9.77 -47.16 19.98
CA PRO A 32 -8.77 -46.13 19.70
C PRO A 32 -7.35 -46.69 19.51
N TRP A 33 -6.51 -45.92 18.79
CA TRP A 33 -5.07 -46.18 18.70
C TRP A 33 -4.34 -45.78 19.99
N ARG A 34 -4.37 -46.67 20.99
CA ARG A 34 -3.30 -46.83 21.98
C ARG A 34 -2.41 -48.01 21.58
N HIS A 35 -1.17 -48.00 22.10
CA HIS A 35 -0.11 -49.00 21.92
C HIS A 35 0.65 -48.98 20.59
N TYR A 36 1.71 -48.15 20.58
CA TYR A 36 3.03 -48.64 20.15
C TYR A 36 4.10 -48.23 21.18
N ALA A 37 3.96 -48.79 22.38
CA ALA A 37 4.92 -48.64 23.49
C ALA A 37 4.80 -49.83 24.44
N GLN A 38 5.69 -50.83 24.28
CA GLN A 38 6.38 -51.59 25.34
C GLN A 38 7.11 -52.82 24.76
N GLY A 39 8.25 -53.17 25.39
CA GLY A 39 9.28 -54.05 24.84
C GLY A 39 10.41 -53.18 24.27
N VAL A 40 11.50 -52.90 24.98
CA VAL A 40 12.26 -53.73 25.95
C VAL A 40 12.29 -53.03 27.33
N ARG A 41 11.67 -53.63 28.35
CA ARG A 41 12.31 -54.34 29.48
C ARG A 41 13.42 -53.59 30.21
N ASP A 42 13.13 -53.36 31.49
CA ASP A 42 14.05 -53.05 32.56
C ASP A 42 15.30 -53.95 32.56
N SER A 43 16.46 -53.32 32.71
CA SER A 43 17.62 -53.91 33.37
C SER A 43 18.42 -52.82 34.09
N ASN A 44 17.82 -52.24 35.13
CA ASN A 44 18.56 -51.48 36.14
C ASN A 44 19.47 -52.45 36.92
N HIS A 45 20.63 -52.78 36.36
CA HIS A 45 21.76 -53.30 37.09
C HIS A 45 22.80 -52.19 37.26
N PRO A 46 23.20 -51.85 38.49
CA PRO A 46 24.38 -51.03 38.70
C PRO A 46 25.60 -51.86 38.34
N VAL A 47 26.11 -51.69 37.12
CA VAL A 47 27.43 -52.23 36.75
C VAL A 47 28.46 -51.50 37.60
N GLN A 48 28.96 -52.17 38.62
CA GLN A 48 30.00 -51.67 39.51
C GLN A 48 31.24 -51.26 38.69
N LEU A 49 31.86 -50.16 39.10
CA LEU A 49 33.13 -49.65 38.59
C LEU A 49 34.33 -50.55 38.99
N ASN A 50 34.27 -51.84 38.69
CA ASN A 50 35.32 -52.83 38.96
C ASN A 50 36.10 -53.18 37.66
N SER A 51 36.71 -52.18 37.02
CA SER A 51 37.61 -52.39 35.87
C SER A 51 38.79 -51.40 35.79
N ILE A 52 38.96 -50.55 36.80
CA ILE A 52 40.10 -49.61 36.88
C ILE A 52 41.32 -50.28 37.56
N GLU A 53 41.10 -51.20 38.51
CA GLU A 53 42.20 -51.88 39.22
C GLU A 53 42.84 -53.04 38.43
N THR A 54 42.12 -53.67 37.49
CA THR A 54 42.72 -54.68 36.60
C THR A 54 43.58 -54.08 35.50
N LYS A 55 43.29 -52.84 35.07
CA LYS A 55 44.10 -52.14 34.05
C LYS A 55 45.48 -51.66 34.53
N ARG A 56 45.71 -51.54 35.84
CA ARG A 56 47.06 -51.23 36.39
C ARG A 56 47.97 -52.45 36.53
N LYS A 57 47.41 -53.65 36.72
CA LYS A 57 48.24 -54.87 36.84
C LYS A 57 48.83 -55.35 35.51
N LEU A 58 48.18 -55.05 34.38
CA LEU A 58 48.68 -55.40 33.05
C LEU A 58 49.67 -54.38 32.46
N THR A 59 49.78 -53.17 33.01
CA THR A 59 50.78 -52.18 32.56
C THR A 59 52.16 -52.38 33.18
N ASP A 60 52.24 -52.95 34.39
CA ASP A 60 53.53 -53.19 35.06
C ASP A 60 54.26 -54.45 34.55
N GLU A 61 53.55 -55.40 33.90
CA GLU A 61 54.19 -56.55 33.24
C GLU A 61 54.79 -56.22 31.85
N MET A 62 54.46 -55.05 31.27
CA MET A 62 54.94 -54.66 29.93
C MET A 62 56.39 -54.13 29.89
N ALA A 63 57.06 -54.00 31.04
CA ALA A 63 58.40 -53.42 31.13
C ALA A 63 59.56 -54.43 30.96
N SER A 64 59.28 -55.73 30.78
CA SER A 64 60.30 -56.79 30.71
C SER A 64 59.93 -57.86 29.67
N CYS A 65 60.00 -57.51 28.39
CA CYS A 65 59.88 -58.46 27.27
C CYS A 65 61.17 -59.31 27.10
N LEU A 66 61.65 -59.93 28.17
CA LEU A 66 62.74 -60.91 28.09
C LEU A 66 62.15 -62.24 27.60
N VAL A 67 62.33 -62.54 26.32
CA VAL A 67 62.01 -63.87 25.78
C VAL A 67 62.87 -64.90 26.50
N PRO A 68 62.29 -65.94 27.14
CA PRO A 68 63.08 -66.95 27.83
C PRO A 68 64.06 -67.61 26.86
N GLU A 69 65.29 -67.86 27.33
CA GLU A 69 66.22 -68.73 26.62
C GLU A 69 65.55 -70.08 26.40
N PHE A 70 65.72 -70.66 25.21
CA PHE A 70 65.16 -71.97 24.94
C PHE A 70 65.97 -73.01 25.74
N PRO A 71 65.39 -73.77 26.71
CA PRO A 71 66.19 -74.54 27.67
C PRO A 71 67.16 -75.51 27.00
N ALA A 72 66.71 -76.21 25.95
CA ALA A 72 67.56 -77.13 25.20
C ALA A 72 68.71 -76.47 24.42
N VAL A 73 68.67 -75.15 24.19
CA VAL A 73 69.79 -74.38 23.62
C VAL A 73 70.78 -73.98 24.73
N SER A 74 70.29 -73.55 25.89
CA SER A 74 71.14 -73.28 27.06
C SER A 74 71.86 -74.56 27.51
N ASP A 75 71.13 -75.68 27.62
CA ASP A 75 71.68 -77.02 27.90
C ASP A 75 72.74 -77.40 26.84
N ALA A 76 72.44 -77.26 25.54
CA ALA A 76 73.39 -77.59 24.48
C ALA A 76 74.66 -76.71 24.52
N LEU A 77 74.54 -75.44 24.92
CA LEU A 77 75.67 -74.53 25.10
C LEU A 77 76.51 -74.86 26.35
N GLU A 78 75.89 -75.38 27.43
CA GLU A 78 76.62 -75.89 28.59
C GLU A 78 77.37 -77.18 28.23
N HIS A 79 76.69 -78.16 27.63
CA HIS A 79 77.31 -79.41 27.16
C HIS A 79 78.48 -79.16 26.18
N LEU A 80 78.38 -78.17 25.27
CA LEU A 80 79.49 -77.81 24.37
C LEU A 80 80.68 -77.17 25.11
N ARG A 81 80.45 -76.44 26.20
CA ARG A 81 81.52 -75.87 27.06
C ARG A 81 82.16 -76.94 27.93
N GLU A 82 81.38 -77.89 28.46
CA GLU A 82 81.90 -79.04 29.18
C GLU A 82 82.83 -79.86 28.28
N LEU A 83 82.40 -80.15 27.04
CA LEU A 83 83.22 -80.86 26.05
C LEU A 83 84.50 -80.09 25.66
N ASP A 84 84.43 -78.75 25.54
CA ASP A 84 85.61 -77.91 25.28
C ASP A 84 86.61 -77.92 26.46
N ASN A 85 86.11 -77.97 27.70
CA ASN A 85 86.95 -78.08 28.90
C ASN A 85 87.61 -79.46 29.01
N GLU A 86 86.86 -80.55 28.85
CA GLU A 86 87.40 -81.92 28.88
C GLU A 86 88.52 -82.11 27.84
N LEU A 87 88.30 -81.65 26.60
CA LEU A 87 89.31 -81.73 25.53
C LEU A 87 90.57 -80.90 25.80
N ARG A 88 90.47 -79.83 26.61
CA ARG A 88 91.63 -79.01 27.03
C ARG A 88 92.38 -79.64 28.19
N GLU A 89 91.70 -80.32 29.11
CA GLU A 89 92.31 -80.98 30.26
C GLU A 89 93.01 -82.31 29.88
N ASP A 90 92.44 -83.09 28.95
CA ASP A 90 92.96 -84.41 28.56
C ASP A 90 94.25 -84.40 27.70
N GLY A 91 94.75 -83.23 27.30
CA GLY A 91 96.06 -83.10 26.64
C GLY A 91 96.21 -83.82 25.29
N MET A 92 95.09 -84.15 24.62
CA MET A 92 95.06 -84.90 23.36
C MET A 92 95.71 -84.15 22.20
N ALA A 93 96.33 -84.89 21.26
CA ALA A 93 97.14 -84.34 20.16
C ALA A 93 96.38 -83.47 19.12
N PHE A 94 95.05 -83.34 19.24
CA PHE A 94 94.18 -82.52 18.37
C PHE A 94 93.32 -81.52 19.15
N SER A 95 93.56 -81.35 20.46
CA SER A 95 92.72 -80.55 21.37
C SER A 95 92.53 -79.10 20.94
N ALA A 96 93.59 -78.45 20.45
CA ALA A 96 93.56 -77.04 20.07
C ALA A 96 92.63 -76.77 18.87
N GLU A 97 92.64 -77.64 17.86
CA GLU A 97 91.82 -77.48 16.65
C GLU A 97 90.36 -77.84 16.93
N ALA A 98 90.11 -78.92 17.68
CA ALA A 98 88.78 -79.28 18.16
C ALA A 98 88.14 -78.16 19.01
N SER A 99 88.93 -77.52 19.90
CA SER A 99 88.48 -76.41 20.74
C SER A 99 88.10 -75.15 19.93
N VAL A 100 88.85 -74.85 18.86
CA VAL A 100 88.48 -73.76 17.93
C VAL A 100 87.14 -74.07 17.24
N HIS A 101 86.90 -75.30 16.82
CA HIS A 101 85.62 -75.68 16.22
C HIS A 101 84.46 -75.66 17.23
N LEU A 102 84.64 -76.15 18.45
CA LEU A 102 83.61 -76.11 19.50
C LEU A 102 83.27 -74.69 19.94
N SER A 103 84.27 -73.81 20.08
CA SER A 103 84.02 -72.38 20.35
C SER A 103 83.32 -71.67 19.19
N GLY A 104 83.64 -72.02 17.93
CA GLY A 104 82.92 -71.56 16.75
C GLY A 104 81.46 -72.03 16.69
N MET A 105 81.20 -73.31 17.02
CA MET A 105 79.84 -73.84 17.14
C MET A 105 79.05 -73.17 18.27
N THR A 106 79.69 -72.96 19.42
CA THR A 106 79.11 -72.23 20.57
C THR A 106 78.72 -70.80 20.15
N ALA A 107 79.62 -70.08 19.46
CA ALA A 107 79.35 -68.73 18.97
C ALA A 107 78.18 -68.71 17.98
N ALA A 108 78.18 -69.58 16.97
CA ALA A 108 77.11 -69.66 15.98
C ALA A 108 75.73 -70.02 16.61
N ILE A 109 75.70 -70.91 17.60
CA ILE A 109 74.47 -71.25 18.33
C ILE A 109 74.00 -70.04 19.17
N THR A 110 74.90 -69.32 19.84
CA THR A 110 74.52 -68.08 20.57
C THR A 110 74.02 -66.98 19.65
N GLU A 111 74.55 -66.87 18.43
CA GLU A 111 74.13 -65.88 17.43
C GLU A 111 72.75 -66.23 16.85
N LEU A 112 72.51 -67.50 16.50
CA LEU A 112 71.21 -68.00 16.07
C LEU A 112 70.13 -67.83 17.14
N GLU A 113 70.45 -68.11 18.40
CA GLU A 113 69.54 -67.87 19.54
C GLU A 113 69.31 -66.37 19.79
N GLY A 114 70.30 -65.52 19.47
CA GLY A 114 70.15 -64.06 19.42
C GLY A 114 69.14 -63.62 18.36
N TYR A 115 69.29 -64.10 17.11
CA TYR A 115 68.34 -63.81 16.03
C TYR A 115 66.94 -64.35 16.31
N ARG A 116 66.82 -65.56 16.89
CA ARG A 116 65.52 -66.13 17.31
C ARG A 116 64.82 -65.22 18.32
N ARG A 117 65.54 -64.77 19.36
CA ARG A 117 64.99 -63.85 20.37
C ARG A 117 64.57 -62.52 19.75
N ALA A 118 65.43 -61.87 18.97
CA ALA A 118 65.11 -60.60 18.32
C ALA A 118 63.87 -60.69 17.40
N ALA A 119 63.74 -61.76 16.61
CA ALA A 119 62.57 -62.00 15.76
C ALA A 119 61.30 -62.24 16.59
N GLN A 120 61.39 -62.94 17.73
CA GLN A 120 60.25 -63.22 18.58
C GLN A 120 59.83 -62.01 19.44
N GLU A 121 60.77 -61.20 19.90
CA GLU A 121 60.53 -59.89 20.53
C GLU A 121 59.82 -58.94 19.56
N SER A 122 60.29 -58.87 18.31
CA SER A 122 59.62 -58.11 17.23
C SER A 122 58.19 -58.62 16.97
N LEU A 123 57.97 -59.93 16.96
CA LEU A 123 56.63 -60.50 16.75
C LEU A 123 55.67 -60.19 17.91
N GLU A 124 56.11 -60.21 19.17
CA GLU A 124 55.27 -59.82 20.31
C GLU A 124 55.04 -58.30 20.36
N ALA A 125 56.02 -57.49 19.95
CA ALA A 125 55.84 -56.05 19.75
C ALA A 125 54.77 -55.76 18.68
N GLU A 126 54.79 -56.45 17.55
CA GLU A 126 53.75 -56.32 16.51
C GLU A 126 52.38 -56.83 16.97
N LYS A 127 52.31 -57.96 17.68
CA LYS A 127 51.04 -58.46 18.26
C LYS A 127 50.44 -57.48 19.26
N THR A 128 51.26 -56.91 20.14
CA THR A 128 50.79 -55.92 21.12
C THR A 128 50.37 -54.62 20.43
N ALA A 129 51.15 -54.12 19.47
CA ALA A 129 50.83 -52.95 18.65
C ALA A 129 49.49 -53.12 17.89
N ASN A 130 49.29 -54.25 17.23
CA ASN A 130 48.05 -54.62 16.53
C ASN A 130 46.88 -54.78 17.51
N GLY A 131 47.12 -55.33 18.71
CA GLY A 131 46.15 -55.37 19.80
C GLY A 131 45.75 -53.99 20.36
N THR A 132 46.65 -53.00 20.37
CA THR A 132 46.30 -51.59 20.60
C THR A 132 45.47 -51.02 19.46
N LEU A 133 45.87 -51.27 18.20
CA LEU A 133 45.19 -50.76 17.02
C LEU A 133 43.75 -51.27 16.93
N ALA A 134 43.51 -52.55 17.16
CA ALA A 134 42.18 -53.14 17.21
C ALA A 134 41.28 -52.46 18.26
N ARG A 135 41.81 -52.20 19.46
CA ARG A 135 41.09 -51.47 20.52
C ARG A 135 40.78 -50.03 20.12
N HIS A 136 41.74 -49.31 19.54
CA HIS A 136 41.50 -47.95 19.03
C HIS A 136 40.45 -47.91 17.92
N ILE A 137 40.43 -48.90 17.02
CA ILE A 137 39.42 -49.04 15.97
C ILE A 137 38.02 -49.27 16.58
N ASP A 138 37.89 -50.11 17.60
CA ASP A 138 36.60 -50.38 18.24
C ASP A 138 36.13 -49.21 19.13
N ASP A 139 37.03 -48.55 19.86
CA ASP A 139 36.73 -47.31 20.59
C ASP A 139 36.25 -46.20 19.62
N ALA A 140 36.88 -46.06 18.44
CA ALA A 140 36.48 -45.11 17.41
C ALA A 140 35.11 -45.45 16.78
N LYS A 141 34.82 -46.74 16.51
CA LYS A 141 33.49 -47.18 16.04
C LYS A 141 32.41 -46.85 17.07
N GLU A 142 32.68 -47.08 18.36
CA GLU A 142 31.72 -46.78 19.43
C GLU A 142 31.57 -45.28 19.68
N ALA A 143 32.61 -44.47 19.50
CA ALA A 143 32.50 -43.02 19.50
C ALA A 143 31.60 -42.52 18.35
N ALA A 144 31.87 -42.96 17.11
CA ALA A 144 31.07 -42.60 15.94
C ALA A 144 29.61 -43.07 16.05
N ARG A 145 29.36 -44.25 16.64
CA ARG A 145 27.99 -44.72 16.93
C ARG A 145 27.26 -43.80 17.89
N ARG A 146 27.92 -43.36 18.98
CA ARG A 146 27.32 -42.43 19.96
C ARG A 146 26.99 -41.09 19.32
N GLU A 147 27.91 -40.53 18.54
CA GLU A 147 27.73 -39.29 17.78
C GLU A 147 26.52 -39.40 16.83
N ILE A 148 26.46 -40.41 15.97
CA ILE A 148 25.32 -40.66 15.08
C ILE A 148 24.00 -40.81 15.86
N THR A 149 23.99 -41.47 17.02
CA THR A 149 22.78 -41.58 17.84
C THR A 149 22.37 -40.26 18.50
N ALA A 150 23.32 -39.39 18.83
CA ALA A 150 23.05 -38.05 19.37
C ALA A 150 22.45 -37.15 18.28
N ASP A 151 23.06 -37.11 17.09
CA ASP A 151 22.56 -36.33 15.93
C ASP A 151 21.14 -36.78 15.53
N VAL A 152 20.88 -38.08 15.53
CA VAL A 152 19.54 -38.63 15.24
C VAL A 152 18.54 -38.26 16.36
N ALA A 153 18.97 -38.17 17.61
CA ALA A 153 18.12 -37.73 18.71
C ALA A 153 17.82 -36.21 18.63
N GLU A 154 18.82 -35.39 18.34
CA GLU A 154 18.67 -33.94 18.14
C GLU A 154 17.78 -33.64 16.92
N GLY A 155 18.02 -34.29 15.78
CA GLY A 155 17.18 -34.15 14.59
C GLY A 155 15.72 -34.58 14.82
N ARG A 156 15.48 -35.60 15.66
CA ARG A 156 14.13 -35.98 16.10
C ARG A 156 13.50 -34.95 17.04
N ALA A 157 14.26 -34.39 17.98
CA ALA A 157 13.78 -33.37 18.91
C ALA A 157 13.44 -32.06 18.18
N SER A 158 14.31 -31.61 17.26
CA SER A 158 14.06 -30.47 16.38
C SER A 158 12.79 -30.66 15.55
N ARG A 159 12.66 -31.80 14.86
CA ARG A 159 11.46 -32.10 14.05
C ARG A 159 10.18 -32.23 14.89
N ALA A 160 10.26 -32.70 16.12
CA ALA A 160 9.12 -32.71 17.04
C ALA A 160 8.70 -31.26 17.41
N ALA A 161 9.66 -30.38 17.71
CA ALA A 161 9.39 -28.98 17.99
C ALA A 161 8.79 -28.23 16.78
N GLU A 162 9.25 -28.53 15.55
CA GLU A 162 8.64 -28.03 14.30
C GLU A 162 7.18 -28.49 14.16
N VAL A 163 6.90 -29.79 14.38
CA VAL A 163 5.54 -30.35 14.31
C VAL A 163 4.62 -29.72 15.37
N ASP A 164 5.10 -29.48 16.58
CA ASP A 164 4.36 -28.77 17.63
C ASP A 164 4.10 -27.30 17.28
N GLY A 165 5.09 -26.63 16.65
CA GLY A 165 4.94 -25.27 16.12
C GLY A 165 3.88 -25.18 15.03
N LEU A 166 3.89 -26.13 14.08
CA LEU A 166 2.88 -26.24 13.03
C LEU A 166 1.48 -26.54 13.59
N HIS A 167 1.36 -27.41 14.61
CA HIS A 167 0.07 -27.66 15.27
C HIS A 167 -0.47 -26.41 15.98
N LYS A 168 0.38 -25.64 16.69
CA LYS A 168 -0.03 -24.36 17.30
C LYS A 168 -0.51 -23.38 16.24
N HIS A 169 0.24 -23.20 15.16
CA HIS A 169 -0.18 -22.35 14.04
C HIS A 169 -1.49 -22.81 13.40
N LEU A 170 -1.72 -24.12 13.24
CA LEU A 170 -2.97 -24.65 12.71
C LEU A 170 -4.16 -24.31 13.61
N VAL A 171 -3.99 -24.44 14.94
CA VAL A 171 -5.00 -24.07 15.94
C VAL A 171 -5.29 -22.57 15.92
N ASP A 172 -4.26 -21.72 15.88
CA ASP A 172 -4.42 -20.27 15.78
C ASP A 172 -5.17 -19.87 14.50
N VAL A 173 -4.86 -20.51 13.37
CA VAL A 173 -5.54 -20.29 12.08
C VAL A 173 -7.00 -20.76 12.15
N SER A 174 -7.30 -21.90 12.77
CA SER A 174 -8.68 -22.36 12.92
C SER A 174 -9.50 -21.41 13.81
N GLN A 175 -8.94 -20.94 14.94
CA GLN A 175 -9.61 -19.97 15.81
C GLN A 175 -9.88 -18.65 15.08
N ARG A 176 -8.93 -18.16 14.26
CA ARG A 176 -9.11 -16.96 13.44
C ARG A 176 -10.19 -17.15 12.37
N ARG A 177 -10.24 -18.30 11.70
CA ARG A 177 -11.32 -18.63 10.74
C ARG A 177 -12.68 -18.58 11.45
N ASP A 178 -12.81 -19.27 12.57
CA ASP A 178 -14.09 -19.39 13.28
C ASP A 178 -14.57 -18.01 13.80
N ALA A 179 -13.65 -17.16 14.26
CA ALA A 179 -13.95 -15.77 14.62
C ALA A 179 -14.37 -14.89 13.42
N ILE A 180 -13.79 -15.11 12.23
CA ILE A 180 -14.20 -14.44 10.99
C ILE A 180 -15.59 -14.92 10.54
N GLU A 181 -15.89 -16.22 10.64
CA GLU A 181 -17.20 -16.78 10.31
C GLU A 181 -18.31 -16.25 11.21
N GLU A 182 -18.09 -16.16 12.53
CA GLU A 182 -19.06 -15.51 13.43
C GLU A 182 -19.20 -14.01 13.13
N ARG A 183 -18.10 -13.31 12.84
CA ARG A 183 -18.18 -11.90 12.44
C ARG A 183 -18.95 -11.70 11.13
N GLN A 184 -18.84 -12.64 10.19
CA GLN A 184 -19.62 -12.64 8.95
C GLN A 184 -21.11 -12.89 9.22
N LYS A 185 -21.45 -13.84 10.11
CA LYS A 185 -22.85 -14.08 10.54
C LYS A 185 -23.46 -12.84 11.18
N ASP A 186 -22.72 -12.14 12.03
CA ASP A 186 -23.18 -10.89 12.65
C ASP A 186 -23.38 -9.75 11.64
N LEU A 187 -22.47 -9.59 10.67
CA LEU A 187 -22.64 -8.62 9.59
C LEU A 187 -23.84 -8.96 8.69
N MET A 188 -24.12 -10.24 8.43
CA MET A 188 -25.32 -10.67 7.70
C MET A 188 -26.61 -10.37 8.48
N ARG A 189 -26.61 -10.55 9.81
CA ARG A 189 -27.72 -10.14 10.69
C ARG A 189 -27.95 -8.63 10.64
N GLN A 190 -26.88 -7.84 10.76
CA GLN A 190 -26.93 -6.37 10.72
C GLN A 190 -27.38 -5.83 9.36
N ASN A 191 -26.90 -6.41 8.25
CA ASN A 191 -27.41 -6.07 6.91
C ASN A 191 -28.89 -6.44 6.77
N GLY A 192 -29.32 -7.56 7.35
CA GLY A 192 -30.73 -7.94 7.41
C GLY A 192 -31.60 -6.89 8.11
N THR A 193 -31.19 -6.41 9.30
CA THR A 193 -31.93 -5.36 10.02
C THR A 193 -31.91 -4.03 9.28
N LEU A 194 -30.76 -3.60 8.75
CA LEU A 194 -30.63 -2.36 7.97
C LEU A 194 -31.47 -2.40 6.68
N HIS A 195 -31.64 -3.58 6.06
CA HIS A 195 -32.48 -3.73 4.88
C HIS A 195 -33.96 -3.52 5.22
N HIS A 196 -34.46 -4.11 6.32
CA HIS A 196 -35.83 -3.89 6.79
C HIS A 196 -36.05 -2.43 7.24
N GLU A 197 -35.06 -1.79 7.86
CA GLU A 197 -35.13 -0.36 8.19
C GLU A 197 -35.19 0.50 6.92
N LYS A 198 -34.39 0.17 5.90
CA LYS A 198 -34.44 0.84 4.59
C LYS A 198 -35.80 0.70 3.93
N GLU A 199 -36.34 -0.52 3.84
CA GLU A 199 -37.67 -0.78 3.27
C GLU A 199 -38.77 -0.02 4.02
N ARG A 200 -38.71 0.02 5.37
CA ARG A 200 -39.64 0.80 6.19
C ARG A 200 -39.54 2.30 5.89
N VAL A 201 -38.34 2.86 5.80
CA VAL A 201 -38.13 4.28 5.47
C VAL A 201 -38.55 4.59 4.03
N GLU A 202 -38.33 3.69 3.08
CA GLU A 202 -38.81 3.84 1.69
C GLU A 202 -40.35 3.85 1.66
N ALA A 203 -41.03 2.96 2.39
CA ALA A 203 -42.49 2.98 2.50
C ALA A 203 -43.03 4.24 3.22
N GLU A 204 -42.35 4.72 4.27
CA GLU A 204 -42.68 5.98 4.95
C GLU A 204 -42.51 7.19 4.00
N LEU A 205 -41.47 7.19 3.16
CA LEU A 205 -41.25 8.22 2.13
C LEU A 205 -42.30 8.16 1.00
N GLU A 206 -42.65 6.97 0.52
CA GLU A 206 -43.71 6.80 -0.49
C GLU A 206 -45.07 7.31 0.04
N ALA A 207 -45.40 7.03 1.30
CA ALA A 207 -46.61 7.54 1.95
C ALA A 207 -46.60 9.08 2.09
N LEU A 208 -45.45 9.68 2.43
CA LEU A 208 -45.30 11.14 2.49
C LEU A 208 -45.40 11.79 1.10
N VAL A 209 -44.81 11.17 0.06
CA VAL A 209 -44.90 11.64 -1.32
C VAL A 209 -46.34 11.55 -1.85
N ALA A 210 -47.07 10.48 -1.52
CA ALA A 210 -48.49 10.36 -1.85
C ALA A 210 -49.31 11.48 -1.19
N ALA A 211 -49.16 11.68 0.12
CA ALA A 211 -49.86 12.74 0.86
C ALA A 211 -49.53 14.16 0.33
N LEU A 212 -48.27 14.41 -0.06
CA LEU A 212 -47.87 15.69 -0.66
C LEU A 212 -48.45 15.87 -2.07
N ASN A 213 -48.54 14.82 -2.87
CA ASN A 213 -49.22 14.86 -4.17
C ASN A 213 -50.73 15.12 -4.02
N ASP A 214 -51.38 14.53 -3.02
CA ASP A 214 -52.79 14.81 -2.70
C ASP A 214 -53.00 16.27 -2.30
N GLN A 215 -52.13 16.83 -1.44
CA GLN A 215 -52.14 18.25 -1.10
C GLN A 215 -51.89 19.16 -2.32
N LEU A 216 -50.98 18.80 -3.23
CA LEU A 216 -50.77 19.52 -4.48
C LEU A 216 -52.00 19.42 -5.41
N GLY A 217 -52.71 18.28 -5.40
CA GLY A 217 -53.99 18.10 -6.09
C GLY A 217 -55.08 19.02 -5.54
N MET A 218 -55.23 19.08 -4.20
CA MET A 218 -56.15 19.99 -3.53
C MET A 218 -55.81 21.46 -3.80
N ASN A 219 -54.54 21.85 -3.71
CA ASN A 219 -54.09 23.22 -4.00
C ASN A 219 -54.35 23.62 -5.46
N LYS A 220 -54.14 22.71 -6.43
CA LYS A 220 -54.53 22.95 -7.82
C LYS A 220 -56.04 23.12 -7.98
N GLY A 221 -56.85 22.32 -7.27
CA GLY A 221 -58.30 22.46 -7.25
C GLY A 221 -58.77 23.80 -6.65
N LEU A 222 -58.16 24.24 -5.55
CA LEU A 222 -58.42 25.56 -4.96
C LEU A 222 -57.97 26.70 -5.88
N GLN A 223 -56.83 26.54 -6.57
CA GLN A 223 -56.35 27.52 -7.54
C GLN A 223 -57.32 27.65 -8.72
N THR A 224 -57.83 26.55 -9.30
CA THR A 224 -58.82 26.64 -10.39
C THR A 224 -60.15 27.24 -9.93
N GLN A 225 -60.58 27.00 -8.68
CA GLN A 225 -61.74 27.69 -8.09
C GLN A 225 -61.49 29.20 -7.91
N LEU A 226 -60.28 29.60 -7.52
CA LEU A 226 -59.90 31.01 -7.37
C LEU A 226 -59.82 31.71 -8.74
N GLU A 227 -59.29 31.04 -9.76
CA GLU A 227 -59.28 31.52 -11.15
C GLU A 227 -60.72 31.69 -11.69
N GLN A 228 -61.61 30.72 -11.48
CA GLN A 228 -63.04 30.83 -11.84
C GLN A 228 -63.75 31.98 -11.11
N SER A 229 -63.49 32.15 -9.81
CA SER A 229 -64.05 33.26 -9.01
C SER A 229 -63.57 34.62 -9.51
N ARG A 230 -62.28 34.70 -9.90
CA ARG A 230 -61.70 35.89 -10.52
C ARG A 230 -62.34 36.20 -11.88
N GLU A 231 -62.52 35.21 -12.76
CA GLU A 231 -63.21 35.39 -14.04
C GLU A 231 -64.64 35.91 -13.85
N GLN A 232 -65.39 35.36 -12.89
CA GLN A 232 -66.72 35.86 -12.53
C GLN A 232 -66.68 37.32 -12.04
N THR A 233 -65.68 37.67 -11.23
CA THR A 233 -65.47 39.04 -10.73
C THR A 233 -65.13 40.01 -11.87
N GLU A 234 -64.29 39.60 -12.83
CA GLU A 234 -63.94 40.40 -14.02
C GLU A 234 -65.15 40.58 -14.95
N VAL A 235 -66.02 39.56 -15.11
CA VAL A 235 -67.30 39.68 -15.84
C VAL A 235 -68.26 40.66 -15.15
N LEU A 236 -68.40 40.59 -13.83
CA LEU A 236 -69.23 41.51 -13.06
C LEU A 236 -68.69 42.95 -13.11
N ALA A 237 -67.38 43.15 -13.02
CA ALA A 237 -66.72 44.45 -13.22
C ALA A 237 -66.92 45.00 -14.64
N GLY A 238 -66.93 44.14 -15.66
CA GLY A 238 -67.33 44.49 -17.02
C GLY A 238 -68.79 44.95 -17.12
N GLY A 239 -69.67 44.35 -16.32
CA GLY A 239 -71.08 44.73 -16.17
C GLY A 239 -71.27 46.10 -15.50
N THR A 240 -70.61 46.34 -14.35
CA THR A 240 -70.69 47.64 -13.66
C THR A 240 -70.07 48.77 -14.51
N ALA A 241 -68.97 48.50 -15.22
CA ALA A 241 -68.39 49.45 -16.16
C ALA A 241 -69.29 49.76 -17.37
N ARG A 242 -70.17 48.83 -17.79
CA ARG A 242 -71.23 49.13 -18.78
C ARG A 242 -72.31 50.01 -18.16
N ALA A 243 -72.84 49.65 -17.00
CA ALA A 243 -73.85 50.44 -16.31
C ALA A 243 -73.41 51.89 -16.00
N GLU A 244 -72.14 52.11 -15.65
CA GLU A 244 -71.58 53.47 -15.50
C GLU A 244 -71.48 54.22 -16.83
N ARG A 245 -71.13 53.56 -17.95
CA ARG A 245 -71.19 54.20 -19.28
C ARG A 245 -72.62 54.54 -19.67
N ASP A 246 -73.57 53.63 -19.47
CA ASP A 246 -74.98 53.86 -19.77
C ASP A 246 -75.53 55.04 -18.95
N LYS A 247 -75.17 55.12 -17.67
CA LYS A 247 -75.47 56.24 -16.75
C LYS A 247 -74.84 57.57 -17.18
N ILE A 248 -73.60 57.56 -17.69
CA ILE A 248 -72.96 58.75 -18.28
C ILE A 248 -73.71 59.17 -19.55
N GLN A 249 -74.02 58.23 -20.44
CA GLN A 249 -74.75 58.48 -21.68
C GLN A 249 -76.17 59.01 -21.41
N LEU A 250 -76.84 58.54 -20.35
CA LEU A 250 -78.13 59.05 -19.89
C LEU A 250 -78.03 60.47 -19.32
N ARG A 251 -76.92 60.79 -18.62
CA ARG A 251 -76.63 62.17 -18.19
C ARG A 251 -76.39 63.08 -19.38
N GLU A 252 -75.60 62.66 -20.37
CA GLU A 252 -75.35 63.39 -21.62
C GLU A 252 -76.66 63.61 -22.39
N GLN A 253 -77.53 62.60 -22.52
CA GLN A 253 -78.86 62.76 -23.13
C GLN A 253 -79.74 63.77 -22.36
N MET A 254 -79.70 63.75 -21.02
CA MET A 254 -80.42 64.72 -20.18
C MET A 254 -79.82 66.13 -20.29
N GLU A 255 -78.52 66.27 -20.49
CA GLU A 255 -77.90 67.57 -20.80
C GLU A 255 -78.27 68.05 -22.19
N VAL A 256 -78.25 67.20 -23.23
CA VAL A 256 -78.75 67.55 -24.57
C VAL A 256 -80.23 67.97 -24.55
N GLN A 257 -81.07 67.34 -23.72
CA GLN A 257 -82.46 67.81 -23.53
C GLN A 257 -82.54 69.16 -22.79
N ARG A 258 -81.68 69.40 -21.79
CA ARG A 258 -81.57 70.72 -21.13
C ARG A 258 -81.04 71.80 -22.07
N GLU A 259 -80.09 71.47 -22.94
CA GLU A 259 -79.58 72.33 -23.99
C GLU A 259 -80.64 72.62 -25.05
N ALA A 260 -81.46 71.64 -25.43
CA ALA A 260 -82.60 71.87 -26.33
C ALA A 260 -83.65 72.81 -25.70
N LEU A 261 -83.95 72.66 -24.41
CA LEU A 261 -84.81 73.58 -23.66
C LEU A 261 -84.18 74.96 -23.47
N ALA A 262 -82.86 75.04 -23.28
CA ALA A 262 -82.12 76.29 -23.23
C ALA A 262 -82.05 76.97 -24.60
N ALA A 263 -81.93 76.22 -25.70
CA ALA A 263 -81.97 76.72 -27.06
C ALA A 263 -83.36 77.24 -27.44
N ALA A 264 -84.43 76.59 -26.97
CA ALA A 264 -85.80 77.09 -27.07
C ALA A 264 -86.00 78.39 -26.27
N ARG A 265 -85.45 78.49 -25.05
CA ARG A 265 -85.42 79.76 -24.30
C ARG A 265 -84.64 80.85 -25.04
N GLN A 266 -83.45 80.52 -25.56
CA GLN A 266 -82.67 81.43 -26.39
C GLN A 266 -83.37 81.79 -27.72
N HIS A 267 -84.32 81.01 -28.22
CA HIS A 267 -85.14 81.40 -29.37
C HIS A 267 -86.11 82.53 -28.98
N LEU A 268 -86.80 82.40 -27.84
CA LEU A 268 -87.60 83.50 -27.30
C LEU A 268 -86.75 84.72 -26.92
N ASP A 269 -85.57 84.52 -26.30
CA ASP A 269 -84.65 85.63 -26.01
C ASP A 269 -84.12 86.29 -27.30
N ARG A 270 -83.99 85.55 -28.41
CA ARG A 270 -83.64 86.10 -29.74
C ARG A 270 -84.80 86.86 -30.38
N GLU A 271 -86.05 86.45 -30.18
CA GLU A 271 -87.22 87.24 -30.61
C GLU A 271 -87.29 88.58 -29.82
N VAL A 272 -87.02 88.54 -28.51
CA VAL A 272 -86.90 89.74 -27.67
C VAL A 272 -85.71 90.60 -28.11
N GLN A 273 -84.55 89.99 -28.36
CA GLN A 273 -83.35 90.71 -28.82
C GLN A 273 -83.49 91.26 -30.23
N GLN A 274 -84.23 90.63 -31.16
CA GLN A 274 -84.52 91.21 -32.47
C GLN A 274 -85.26 92.54 -32.35
N VAL A 275 -86.24 92.63 -31.45
CA VAL A 275 -86.94 93.90 -31.15
C VAL A 275 -86.00 94.94 -30.51
N GLU A 276 -85.06 94.52 -29.67
CA GLU A 276 -84.02 95.43 -29.14
C GLU A 276 -82.94 95.81 -30.18
N GLU A 277 -82.65 94.95 -31.14
CA GLU A 277 -81.62 95.14 -32.15
C GLU A 277 -82.11 96.04 -33.28
N GLU A 278 -83.39 96.01 -33.65
CA GLU A 278 -83.99 97.07 -34.49
C GLU A 278 -83.84 98.47 -33.84
N ILE A 279 -83.86 98.54 -32.51
CA ILE A 279 -83.65 99.78 -31.75
C ILE A 279 -82.15 100.15 -31.68
N LYS A 280 -81.23 99.18 -31.54
CA LYS A 280 -79.76 99.42 -31.50
C LYS A 280 -79.16 99.70 -32.89
N GLN A 281 -79.67 99.08 -33.96
CA GLN A 281 -79.17 99.27 -35.34
C GLN A 281 -79.33 100.72 -35.81
N ARG A 282 -80.37 101.44 -35.36
CA ARG A 282 -80.50 102.89 -35.56
C ARG A 282 -79.45 103.75 -34.86
N MET A 283 -78.71 103.22 -33.88
CA MET A 283 -77.69 103.95 -33.12
C MET A 283 -76.24 103.63 -33.54
N GLU A 284 -75.95 102.41 -34.00
CA GLU A 284 -74.56 101.98 -34.25
C GLU A 284 -74.05 102.23 -35.68
N GLU A 285 -74.94 102.46 -36.63
CA GLU A 285 -74.59 102.93 -37.98
C GLU A 285 -73.84 104.29 -37.94
N VAL A 286 -74.12 105.10 -36.91
CA VAL A 286 -73.43 106.37 -36.60
C VAL A 286 -71.99 106.15 -36.10
N ARG A 287 -71.66 104.98 -35.53
CA ARG A 287 -70.36 104.75 -34.86
C ARG A 287 -69.31 104.06 -35.75
N ARG A 288 -69.71 103.20 -36.69
CA ARG A 288 -68.77 102.40 -37.52
C ARG A 288 -67.87 103.24 -38.43
N ARG A 289 -68.32 104.41 -38.90
CA ARG A 289 -67.53 105.30 -39.78
C ARG A 289 -66.28 105.93 -39.12
N ARG A 290 -65.96 105.63 -37.85
CA ARG A 290 -64.87 106.26 -37.08
C ARG A 290 -63.65 105.39 -36.76
N THR A 291 -63.63 104.09 -37.09
CA THR A 291 -62.57 103.16 -36.60
C THR A 291 -61.74 102.45 -37.69
N GLU A 292 -61.98 102.70 -38.97
CA GLU A 292 -61.25 102.03 -40.07
C GLU A 292 -59.81 102.55 -40.30
N LEU A 293 -59.40 103.61 -39.59
CA LEU A 293 -58.09 104.26 -39.74
C LEU A 293 -56.94 103.64 -38.89
N GLY A 294 -57.22 102.68 -38.00
CA GLY A 294 -56.26 102.27 -36.96
C GLY A 294 -55.36 101.05 -37.24
N ARG A 295 -55.50 100.35 -38.37
CA ARG A 295 -55.03 98.94 -38.50
C ARG A 295 -53.82 98.69 -39.44
N ALA A 296 -53.04 99.73 -39.78
CA ALA A 296 -52.10 99.68 -40.92
C ALA A 296 -50.58 99.61 -40.58
N LEU A 297 -50.15 99.56 -39.31
CA LEU A 297 -48.74 99.84 -38.93
C LEU A 297 -48.15 98.90 -37.85
N GLY A 298 -48.09 97.57 -38.07
CA GLY A 298 -47.54 96.68 -37.02
C GLY A 298 -47.28 95.20 -37.35
N LYS A 299 -46.87 94.83 -38.58
CA LYS A 299 -46.59 93.41 -38.94
C LYS A 299 -45.53 93.22 -40.05
N LYS A 300 -44.27 93.70 -39.93
CA LYS A 300 -43.27 93.44 -41.00
C LYS A 300 -41.75 93.57 -40.69
N GLN A 301 -41.25 93.00 -39.59
CA GLN A 301 -39.81 92.88 -39.25
C GLN A 301 -39.68 92.00 -37.98
N GLU A 302 -39.78 90.67 -37.99
CA GLU A 302 -39.16 89.67 -38.89
C GLU A 302 -37.64 89.85 -38.97
N THR A 303 -36.83 89.18 -38.12
CA THR A 303 -36.38 87.77 -38.18
C THR A 303 -35.31 87.46 -39.23
N GLN A 304 -34.16 88.14 -39.13
CA GLN A 304 -32.85 87.81 -39.75
C GLN A 304 -31.73 88.30 -38.79
N GLU A 305 -30.52 87.74 -38.68
CA GLU A 305 -29.98 86.49 -39.27
C GLU A 305 -28.95 85.75 -38.36
N HIS A 306 -28.50 86.37 -37.24
CA HIS A 306 -27.18 86.13 -36.58
C HIS A 306 -26.90 84.76 -35.90
N LEU A 307 -27.58 83.68 -36.27
CA LEU A 307 -27.47 82.36 -35.64
C LEU A 307 -26.72 81.30 -36.49
N ARG A 308 -25.81 81.70 -37.39
CA ARG A 308 -25.20 80.79 -38.39
C ARG A 308 -23.67 80.66 -38.48
N GLU A 309 -22.86 81.43 -37.73
CA GLU A 309 -21.40 81.53 -38.03
C GLU A 309 -20.41 80.90 -37.02
N LEU A 310 -20.84 80.43 -35.85
CA LEU A 310 -19.93 80.03 -34.75
C LEU A 310 -19.68 78.52 -34.56
N SER A 311 -19.89 77.71 -35.61
CA SER A 311 -19.80 76.24 -35.56
C SER A 311 -18.58 75.64 -36.30
N SER A 312 -17.47 76.38 -36.45
CA SER A 312 -16.36 76.02 -37.39
C SER A 312 -14.95 75.91 -36.78
N GLN A 313 -14.80 75.69 -35.47
CA GLN A 313 -13.48 75.65 -34.79
C GLN A 313 -13.24 74.41 -33.93
N THR A 314 -13.23 73.20 -34.53
CA THR A 314 -13.05 71.94 -33.77
C THR A 314 -12.19 70.89 -34.50
N ALA A 315 -11.28 71.30 -35.38
CA ALA A 315 -10.62 70.42 -36.35
C ALA A 315 -9.07 70.51 -36.42
N THR A 316 -8.37 70.76 -35.30
CA THR A 316 -6.90 70.98 -35.31
C THR A 316 -6.13 70.38 -34.12
N LEU A 317 -6.20 69.06 -33.89
CA LEU A 317 -5.41 68.36 -32.85
C LEU A 317 -5.05 66.90 -33.22
N GLU A 318 -4.21 66.63 -34.24
CA GLU A 318 -3.87 65.22 -34.57
C GLU A 318 -2.52 64.91 -35.28
N SER A 319 -1.47 65.76 -35.24
CA SER A 319 -0.23 65.50 -36.04
C SER A 319 1.14 65.96 -35.47
N SER A 320 1.63 65.39 -34.35
CA SER A 320 3.00 65.73 -33.87
C SER A 320 3.78 64.67 -33.05
N LEU A 321 3.44 63.37 -33.12
CA LEU A 321 4.03 62.34 -32.25
C LEU A 321 5.01 61.37 -32.97
N GLN A 322 6.09 61.92 -33.55
CA GLN A 322 7.21 61.14 -34.14
C GLN A 322 8.57 61.84 -33.89
N ARG A 323 9.32 61.44 -32.84
CA ARG A 323 10.76 61.78 -32.70
C ARG A 323 11.53 60.94 -31.66
N VAL A 324 11.89 59.69 -31.98
CA VAL A 324 12.82 58.86 -31.18
C VAL A 324 13.77 58.06 -32.09
N THR A 325 15.04 58.48 -32.17
CA THR A 325 16.15 57.76 -32.81
C THR A 325 17.48 58.29 -32.29
N GLU A 326 18.33 57.45 -31.67
CA GLU A 326 19.82 57.40 -31.79
C GLU A 326 20.52 56.66 -30.63
N SER A 327 21.46 55.76 -30.97
CA SER A 327 22.51 55.18 -30.10
C SER A 327 23.57 54.45 -30.96
N ARG A 328 24.79 54.20 -30.42
CA ARG A 328 25.90 53.27 -30.88
C ARG A 328 27.23 53.93 -31.38
N SER A 329 28.24 54.12 -30.49
CA SER A 329 29.62 54.53 -30.93
C SER A 329 30.78 54.43 -29.88
N ARG A 330 31.04 53.31 -29.16
CA ARG A 330 32.11 53.32 -28.11
C ARG A 330 32.88 52.03 -27.73
N CYS A 331 33.45 51.26 -28.67
CA CYS A 331 34.31 50.10 -28.35
C CYS A 331 35.52 49.90 -29.30
N GLU A 332 36.62 50.65 -29.14
CA GLU A 332 37.88 50.37 -29.87
C GLU A 332 39.11 51.03 -29.17
N LYS A 333 40.12 50.20 -28.78
CA LYS A 333 41.58 50.46 -28.54
C LYS A 333 42.18 49.78 -27.28
N GLN A 334 43.25 48.98 -27.47
CA GLN A 334 44.56 48.95 -26.74
C GLN A 334 45.22 47.54 -26.70
N LEU A 335 46.42 47.36 -27.30
CA LEU A 335 47.27 46.15 -27.20
C LEU A 335 48.69 46.39 -27.83
N GLU A 336 49.83 46.38 -27.10
CA GLU A 336 51.22 46.26 -27.64
C GLU A 336 52.40 46.27 -26.60
N GLY A 337 53.48 45.46 -26.81
CA GLY A 337 54.90 45.72 -26.41
C GLY A 337 55.68 44.75 -25.45
N GLU A 338 56.70 43.98 -25.93
CA GLU A 338 57.71 43.19 -25.13
C GLU A 338 58.78 42.47 -26.02
N THR A 339 60.07 42.91 -26.20
CA THR A 339 61.01 42.20 -27.16
C THR A 339 62.57 42.37 -27.19
N GLN A 340 63.36 42.78 -26.17
CA GLN A 340 64.85 43.02 -26.39
C GLN A 340 65.87 42.65 -25.26
N LYS A 341 66.25 41.37 -25.02
CA LYS A 341 67.31 41.02 -24.01
C LYS A 341 68.31 39.85 -24.27
N HIS A 342 68.35 39.15 -25.40
CA HIS A 342 68.87 37.75 -25.42
C HIS A 342 70.37 37.46 -25.78
N GLN A 343 71.21 38.39 -26.28
CA GLN A 343 72.33 37.99 -27.16
C GLN A 343 73.78 37.77 -26.61
N HIS A 344 74.15 38.09 -25.35
CA HIS A 344 75.59 38.28 -25.02
C HIS A 344 76.43 37.02 -24.63
N LEU A 345 75.85 35.89 -24.20
CA LEU A 345 76.58 34.92 -23.33
C LEU A 345 77.46 33.81 -23.98
N LYS A 346 77.83 33.88 -25.27
CA LYS A 346 78.20 32.65 -26.02
C LYS A 346 79.66 32.17 -26.03
N GLU A 347 80.68 33.00 -25.79
CA GLU A 347 82.03 32.72 -26.35
C GLU A 347 83.11 32.11 -25.44
N LYS A 348 82.99 32.12 -24.10
CA LYS A 348 84.06 31.66 -23.17
C LYS A 348 84.34 30.14 -23.15
N LYS A 349 83.86 29.35 -24.11
CA LYS A 349 83.61 27.90 -23.96
C LYS A 349 84.71 26.94 -24.44
N GLU A 350 85.59 27.35 -25.35
CA GLU A 350 86.35 26.38 -26.18
C GLU A 350 87.69 25.88 -25.61
N VAL A 351 88.35 26.61 -24.69
CA VAL A 351 89.75 26.30 -24.31
C VAL A 351 89.88 25.14 -23.31
N LEU A 352 88.87 24.87 -22.48
CA LEU A 352 88.88 23.80 -21.46
C LEU A 352 88.72 22.36 -22.01
N LYS A 353 88.85 22.15 -23.33
CA LYS A 353 88.43 20.90 -24.00
C LYS A 353 89.46 19.77 -24.08
N LYS A 354 90.77 20.03 -24.00
CA LYS A 354 91.80 19.01 -24.34
C LYS A 354 92.30 18.20 -23.15
N ASP A 355 92.75 18.84 -22.08
CA ASP A 355 93.31 18.13 -20.90
C ASP A 355 92.24 17.29 -20.17
N LEU A 356 90.97 17.64 -20.41
CA LEU A 356 89.78 16.87 -20.02
C LEU A 356 89.75 15.44 -20.62
N GLN A 357 90.50 15.16 -21.69
CA GLN A 357 90.27 13.98 -22.52
C GLN A 357 91.05 12.72 -22.12
N GLU A 358 92.23 12.83 -21.49
CA GLU A 358 93.00 11.67 -21.03
C GLU A 358 92.61 11.24 -19.61
N SER A 359 92.42 12.20 -18.69
CA SER A 359 91.80 11.92 -17.39
C SER A 359 90.40 11.32 -17.54
N LYS A 360 89.70 11.60 -18.65
CA LYS A 360 88.41 10.97 -18.96
C LYS A 360 88.50 9.45 -19.11
N VAL A 361 89.56 8.89 -19.69
CA VAL A 361 89.56 7.47 -20.09
C VAL A 361 89.71 6.54 -18.87
N THR A 362 90.69 6.80 -18.01
CA THR A 362 90.89 6.01 -16.78
C THR A 362 89.81 6.29 -15.74
N SER A 363 89.33 7.54 -15.62
CA SER A 363 88.16 7.82 -14.80
C SER A 363 86.91 7.16 -15.38
N SER A 364 86.71 7.10 -16.71
CA SER A 364 85.50 6.52 -17.30
C SER A 364 85.34 5.03 -17.03
N SER A 365 86.41 4.22 -17.03
CA SER A 365 86.28 2.80 -16.71
C SER A 365 85.91 2.55 -15.24
N LEU A 366 86.48 3.32 -14.31
CA LEU A 366 86.16 3.22 -12.89
C LEU A 366 84.77 3.82 -12.55
N ILE A 367 84.42 4.94 -13.21
CA ILE A 367 83.09 5.54 -13.15
C ILE A 367 82.05 4.59 -13.75
N GLN A 368 82.38 3.84 -14.81
CA GLN A 368 81.45 2.90 -15.43
C GLN A 368 81.10 1.76 -14.47
N HIS A 369 82.09 1.09 -13.86
CA HIS A 369 81.84 0.05 -12.84
C HIS A 369 81.05 0.60 -11.65
N LEU A 370 81.47 1.75 -11.09
CA LEU A 370 80.75 2.37 -9.98
C LEU A 370 79.35 2.84 -10.39
N SER A 371 79.13 3.27 -11.64
CA SER A 371 77.80 3.62 -12.15
C SER A 371 76.91 2.38 -12.33
N GLU A 372 77.47 1.22 -12.70
CA GLU A 372 76.71 -0.02 -12.84
C GLU A 372 76.35 -0.64 -11.47
N GLU A 373 77.15 -0.39 -10.42
CA GLU A 373 76.79 -0.71 -9.03
C GLU A 373 75.81 0.31 -8.44
N ILE A 374 76.01 1.61 -8.69
CA ILE A 374 75.09 2.68 -8.28
C ILE A 374 73.73 2.46 -8.96
N SER A 375 73.65 2.20 -10.26
CA SER A 375 72.39 1.92 -10.96
C SER A 375 71.68 0.65 -10.45
N ARG A 376 72.43 -0.37 -10.00
CA ARG A 376 71.82 -1.54 -9.35
C ARG A 376 71.24 -1.20 -7.98
N MET A 377 72.00 -0.50 -7.13
CA MET A 377 71.48 -0.03 -5.83
C MET A 377 70.34 0.97 -5.98
N GLU A 378 70.39 1.85 -6.99
CA GLU A 378 69.32 2.79 -7.32
C GLU A 378 68.06 2.03 -7.76
N SER A 379 68.18 1.00 -8.60
CA SER A 379 67.05 0.12 -8.96
C SER A 379 66.44 -0.57 -7.73
N GLU A 380 67.25 -1.13 -6.83
CA GLU A 380 66.76 -1.75 -5.58
C GLU A 380 66.11 -0.72 -4.64
N ILE A 381 66.65 0.50 -4.58
CA ILE A 381 66.09 1.63 -3.82
C ILE A 381 64.77 2.10 -4.44
N GLU A 382 64.67 2.20 -5.76
CA GLU A 382 63.45 2.56 -6.49
C GLU A 382 62.35 1.50 -6.32
N GLU A 383 62.68 0.21 -6.40
CA GLU A 383 61.75 -0.88 -6.10
C GLU A 383 61.27 -0.83 -4.64
N GLY A 384 62.17 -0.62 -3.69
CA GLY A 384 61.84 -0.42 -2.28
C GLY A 384 61.05 0.87 -1.99
N GLN A 385 61.23 1.92 -2.80
CA GLN A 385 60.40 3.14 -2.75
C GLN A 385 59.01 2.89 -3.35
N ALA A 386 58.91 2.21 -4.49
CA ALA A 386 57.66 1.84 -5.13
C ALA A 386 56.81 0.91 -4.25
N TRP A 387 57.45 -0.04 -3.55
CA TRP A 387 56.77 -0.91 -2.57
C TRP A 387 56.25 -0.11 -1.36
N ARG A 388 57.04 0.82 -0.82
CA ARG A 388 56.59 1.75 0.23
C ARG A 388 55.50 2.71 -0.24
N GLY A 389 55.51 3.11 -1.51
CA GLY A 389 54.44 3.87 -2.16
C GLY A 389 53.13 3.09 -2.13
N ARG A 390 53.13 1.88 -2.72
CA ARG A 390 51.96 0.97 -2.70
C ARG A 390 51.43 0.71 -1.29
N HIS A 391 52.30 0.55 -0.29
CA HIS A 391 51.87 0.39 1.11
C HIS A 391 51.27 1.67 1.71
N ARG A 392 51.79 2.86 1.40
CA ARG A 392 51.16 4.13 1.78
C ARG A 392 49.81 4.34 1.12
N ASP A 393 49.70 4.01 -0.17
CA ASP A 393 48.46 4.15 -0.93
C ASP A 393 47.38 3.19 -0.40
N SER A 394 47.76 1.93 -0.12
CA SER A 394 46.90 0.95 0.56
C SER A 394 46.46 1.44 1.95
N LEU A 395 47.38 1.96 2.77
CA LEU A 395 47.03 2.55 4.07
C LEU A 395 46.13 3.78 3.93
N ALA A 396 46.33 4.64 2.93
CA ALA A 396 45.47 5.79 2.67
C ALA A 396 44.06 5.34 2.24
N GLN A 397 43.97 4.31 1.40
CA GLN A 397 42.72 3.72 0.95
C GLN A 397 41.93 3.09 2.12
N ILE A 398 42.62 2.38 3.03
CA ILE A 398 42.03 1.84 4.27
C ILE A 398 41.52 2.98 5.18
N HIS A 399 42.30 4.03 5.39
CA HIS A 399 41.85 5.20 6.16
C HIS A 399 40.67 5.92 5.51
N GLN A 400 40.60 5.95 4.18
CA GLN A 400 39.51 6.58 3.44
C GLN A 400 38.22 5.75 3.54
N THR A 401 38.29 4.41 3.42
CA THR A 401 37.13 3.53 3.64
C THR A 401 36.64 3.58 5.08
N LEU A 402 37.53 3.66 6.08
CA LEU A 402 37.14 3.81 7.49
C LEU A 402 36.44 5.16 7.74
N LYS A 403 36.88 6.25 7.10
CA LYS A 403 36.18 7.55 7.18
C LYS A 403 34.79 7.48 6.53
N GLN A 404 34.67 6.84 5.36
CA GLN A 404 33.39 6.66 4.67
C GLN A 404 32.40 5.88 5.53
N GLN A 405 32.82 4.73 6.08
CA GLN A 405 32.00 3.94 7.01
C GLN A 405 31.59 4.74 8.26
N GLN A 406 32.49 5.53 8.85
CA GLN A 406 32.17 6.35 10.01
C GLN A 406 31.17 7.48 9.67
N GLU A 407 31.21 8.03 8.46
CA GLU A 407 30.21 8.99 8.00
C GLU A 407 28.85 8.33 7.72
N GLU A 408 28.85 7.15 7.10
CA GLU A 408 27.63 6.35 6.86
C GLU A 408 26.97 5.96 8.19
N GLU A 409 27.75 5.51 9.17
CA GLU A 409 27.25 5.22 10.52
C GLU A 409 26.66 6.46 11.19
N ARG A 410 27.30 7.64 11.05
CA ARG A 410 26.74 8.91 11.55
C ARG A 410 25.44 9.29 10.84
N ARG A 411 25.32 9.07 9.52
CA ARG A 411 24.09 9.30 8.75
C ARG A 411 22.98 8.35 9.22
N ALA A 412 23.27 7.06 9.34
CA ALA A 412 22.33 6.05 9.84
C ALA A 412 21.85 6.34 11.28
N ARG A 413 22.76 6.76 12.17
CA ARG A 413 22.41 7.22 13.54
C ARG A 413 21.51 8.46 13.51
N ALA A 414 21.78 9.43 12.63
CA ALA A 414 20.95 10.63 12.48
C ALA A 414 19.56 10.33 11.89
N GLU A 415 19.47 9.40 10.94
CA GLU A 415 18.21 8.90 10.39
C GLU A 415 17.40 8.13 11.43
N GLY A 416 18.04 7.24 12.20
CA GLY A 416 17.42 6.57 13.34
C GLY A 416 16.85 7.56 14.36
N PHE A 417 17.57 8.63 14.68
CA PHE A 417 17.08 9.69 15.57
C PHE A 417 15.87 10.44 14.98
N ARG A 418 15.86 10.72 13.67
CA ARG A 418 14.70 11.31 12.98
C ARG A 418 13.48 10.37 13.01
N VAL A 419 13.67 9.07 12.80
CA VAL A 419 12.61 8.05 12.88
C VAL A 419 12.03 7.98 14.29
N VAL A 420 12.88 8.00 15.34
CA VAL A 420 12.43 8.06 16.74
C VAL A 420 11.61 9.32 17.03
N GLN A 421 12.04 10.50 16.55
CA GLN A 421 11.25 11.73 16.70
C GLN A 421 9.90 11.69 15.96
N LEU A 422 9.85 11.10 14.76
CA LEU A 422 8.61 10.93 14.00
C LEU A 422 7.65 9.97 14.71
N LEU A 423 8.17 8.86 15.25
CA LEU A 423 7.42 7.92 16.09
C LEU A 423 6.85 8.62 17.33
N GLN A 424 7.66 9.37 18.08
CA GLN A 424 7.21 10.11 19.26
C GLN A 424 6.12 11.15 18.95
N ARG A 425 6.20 11.84 17.81
CA ARG A 425 5.15 12.75 17.33
C ARG A 425 3.88 12.00 16.96
N SER A 426 4.00 10.85 16.30
CA SER A 426 2.87 10.00 15.93
C SER A 426 2.16 9.42 17.15
N THR A 427 2.90 8.96 18.18
CA THR A 427 2.31 8.49 19.44
C THR A 427 1.57 9.61 20.17
N LEU A 428 2.17 10.80 20.28
CA LEU A 428 1.50 11.97 20.87
C LEU A 428 0.20 12.35 20.12
N GLN A 429 0.19 12.27 18.79
CA GLN A 429 -1.01 12.50 17.99
C GLN A 429 -2.07 11.40 18.19
N LEU A 430 -1.66 10.14 18.35
CA LEU A 430 -2.57 9.04 18.68
C LEU A 430 -3.17 9.22 20.08
N ASP A 431 -2.36 9.57 21.08
CA ASP A 431 -2.82 9.84 22.45
C ASP A 431 -3.82 11.00 22.49
N GLN A 432 -3.54 12.09 21.76
CA GLN A 432 -4.49 13.20 21.57
C GLN A 432 -5.80 12.74 20.92
N ARG A 433 -5.73 11.90 19.88
CA ARG A 433 -6.94 11.34 19.23
C ARG A 433 -7.72 10.42 20.17
N VAL A 434 -7.05 9.59 20.96
CA VAL A 434 -7.68 8.74 21.99
C VAL A 434 -8.36 9.60 23.06
N ALA A 435 -7.71 10.67 23.52
CA ALA A 435 -8.31 11.64 24.44
C ALA A 435 -9.55 12.31 23.84
N CYS A 436 -9.49 12.79 22.60
CA CYS A 436 -10.65 13.34 21.88
C CYS A 436 -11.78 12.31 21.74
N ILE A 437 -11.49 11.07 21.36
CA ILE A 437 -12.50 9.99 21.29
C ILE A 437 -13.12 9.74 22.66
N SER A 438 -12.33 9.78 23.74
CA SER A 438 -12.84 9.61 25.10
C SER A 438 -13.78 10.75 25.54
N HIS A 439 -13.52 11.98 25.06
CA HIS A 439 -14.36 13.15 25.30
C HIS A 439 -15.70 13.06 24.56
N HIS A 440 -15.68 12.77 23.26
CA HIS A 440 -16.91 12.58 22.48
C HIS A 440 -17.73 11.40 23.01
N ARG A 441 -17.09 10.33 23.52
CA ARG A 441 -17.77 9.23 24.22
C ARG A 441 -18.37 9.60 25.58
N LYS A 442 -18.05 10.76 26.17
CA LYS A 442 -18.78 11.31 27.33
C LYS A 442 -19.97 12.12 26.86
N GLU A 443 -19.75 13.04 25.92
CA GLU A 443 -20.80 13.89 25.32
C GLU A 443 -21.95 13.06 24.72
N VAL A 444 -21.63 11.97 23.99
CA VAL A 444 -22.65 11.05 23.46
C VAL A 444 -23.48 10.41 24.57
N ARG A 445 -22.86 10.02 25.70
CA ARG A 445 -23.60 9.46 26.85
C ARG A 445 -24.46 10.50 27.54
N GLU A 446 -23.94 11.72 27.73
CA GLU A 446 -24.70 12.85 28.28
C GLU A 446 -25.90 13.20 27.37
N MET A 447 -25.73 13.17 26.04
CA MET A 447 -26.82 13.32 25.08
C MET A 447 -27.81 12.15 25.10
N GLU A 448 -27.34 10.91 25.25
CA GLU A 448 -28.21 9.72 25.39
C GLU A 448 -29.07 9.80 26.66
N GLU A 449 -28.48 10.25 27.78
CA GLU A 449 -29.18 10.51 29.05
C GLU A 449 -30.22 11.63 28.90
N GLN A 450 -29.86 12.75 28.25
CA GLN A 450 -30.81 13.84 27.94
C GLN A 450 -31.96 13.37 27.03
N MET A 451 -31.66 12.61 25.98
CA MET A 451 -32.70 12.03 25.12
C MET A 451 -33.59 11.05 25.87
N ALA A 452 -33.05 10.25 26.80
CA ALA A 452 -33.83 9.36 27.65
C ALA A 452 -34.76 10.15 28.58
N ALA A 453 -34.27 11.22 29.21
CA ALA A 453 -35.07 12.11 30.05
C ALA A 453 -36.20 12.80 29.25
N LEU A 454 -35.91 13.31 28.05
CA LEU A 454 -36.91 13.91 27.16
C LEU A 454 -37.97 12.90 26.71
N ARG A 455 -37.58 11.65 26.40
CA ARG A 455 -38.54 10.57 26.09
C ARG A 455 -39.44 10.25 27.28
N GLN A 456 -38.90 10.21 28.50
CA GLN A 456 -39.70 10.02 29.72
C GLN A 456 -40.65 11.19 29.97
N ALA A 457 -40.19 12.43 29.82
CA ALA A 457 -41.02 13.63 29.91
C ALA A 457 -42.17 13.61 28.88
N GLY A 458 -41.88 13.21 27.64
CA GLY A 458 -42.90 13.03 26.60
C GLY A 458 -43.94 11.95 26.92
N VAL A 459 -43.53 10.83 27.54
CA VAL A 459 -44.46 9.80 28.03
C VAL A 459 -45.32 10.31 29.18
N LEU A 460 -44.76 11.10 30.10
CA LEU A 460 -45.51 11.72 31.19
C LEU A 460 -46.51 12.78 30.66
N GLY A 461 -46.10 13.61 29.71
CA GLY A 461 -46.95 14.62 29.06
C GLY A 461 -48.10 14.00 28.25
N LYS A 462 -47.88 12.89 27.56
CA LYS A 462 -48.97 12.12 26.93
C LYS A 462 -49.98 11.65 27.97
N ARG A 463 -49.52 11.08 29.09
CA ARG A 463 -50.38 10.62 30.18
C ARG A 463 -51.14 11.75 30.89
N THR A 464 -50.63 12.98 30.93
CA THR A 464 -51.42 14.12 31.46
C THR A 464 -52.49 14.56 30.48
N LEU A 465 -52.16 14.72 29.19
CA LEU A 465 -53.12 15.03 28.14
C LEU A 465 -54.22 13.98 27.99
N GLU A 466 -53.89 12.68 28.12
CA GLU A 466 -54.87 11.58 28.13
C GLU A 466 -55.86 11.71 29.28
N ARG A 467 -55.41 12.11 30.49
CA ARG A 467 -56.30 12.35 31.64
C ARG A 467 -57.16 13.59 31.44
N GLU A 468 -56.57 14.71 31.00
CA GLU A 468 -57.30 15.95 30.71
C GLU A 468 -58.39 15.72 29.65
N LEU A 469 -58.08 14.97 28.58
CA LEU A 469 -59.07 14.58 27.56
C LEU A 469 -60.19 13.70 28.14
N GLN A 470 -59.86 12.78 29.05
CA GLN A 470 -60.84 11.93 29.71
C GLN A 470 -61.74 12.72 30.68
N GLU A 471 -61.17 13.66 31.45
CA GLU A 471 -61.91 14.59 32.31
C GLU A 471 -62.86 15.48 31.49
N MET A 472 -62.37 16.07 30.39
CA MET A 472 -63.19 16.84 29.45
C MET A 472 -64.30 15.99 28.82
N SER A 473 -64.03 14.73 28.49
CA SER A 473 -65.04 13.81 27.96
C SER A 473 -66.16 13.55 28.99
N THR A 474 -65.81 13.28 30.24
CA THR A 474 -66.82 13.10 31.31
C THR A 474 -67.61 14.37 31.62
N SER A 475 -66.98 15.55 31.48
CA SER A 475 -67.65 16.85 31.59
C SER A 475 -68.65 17.07 30.45
N VAL A 476 -68.26 16.78 29.20
CA VAL A 476 -69.15 16.86 28.03
C VAL A 476 -70.33 15.89 28.15
N GLU A 477 -70.12 14.67 28.65
CA GLU A 477 -71.22 13.75 28.95
C GLU A 477 -72.18 14.30 30.02
N ALA A 478 -71.66 14.91 31.08
CA ALA A 478 -72.50 15.51 32.13
C ALA A 478 -73.32 16.69 31.57
N HIS A 479 -72.70 17.55 30.76
CA HIS A 479 -73.40 18.62 30.06
C HIS A 479 -74.46 18.09 29.08
N GLY A 480 -74.16 17.02 28.33
CA GLY A 480 -75.12 16.35 27.45
C GLY A 480 -76.37 15.87 28.20
N ARG A 481 -76.20 15.28 29.38
CA ARG A 481 -77.33 14.89 30.26
C ARG A 481 -78.13 16.10 30.74
N THR A 482 -77.49 17.23 31.06
CA THR A 482 -78.23 18.46 31.41
C THR A 482 -78.99 19.07 30.23
N ILE A 483 -78.45 19.01 29.01
CA ILE A 483 -79.14 19.47 27.80
C ILE A 483 -80.39 18.60 27.54
N GLN A 484 -80.26 17.27 27.59
CA GLN A 484 -81.39 16.35 27.46
C GLN A 484 -82.50 16.65 28.47
N HIS A 485 -82.14 16.92 29.73
CA HIS A 485 -83.11 17.31 30.76
C HIS A 485 -83.86 18.61 30.41
N PHE A 486 -83.16 19.65 29.96
CA PHE A 486 -83.82 20.90 29.54
C PHE A 486 -84.67 20.74 28.27
N GLU A 487 -84.28 19.86 27.34
CA GLU A 487 -85.10 19.52 26.17
C GLU A 487 -86.41 18.83 26.57
N GLU A 488 -86.36 17.90 27.53
CA GLU A 488 -87.57 17.30 28.10
C GLU A 488 -88.49 18.33 28.78
N GLU A 489 -87.93 19.27 29.56
CA GLU A 489 -88.71 20.35 30.17
C GLU A 489 -89.34 21.27 29.13
N ARG A 490 -88.58 21.67 28.10
CA ARG A 490 -89.08 22.47 26.98
C ARG A 490 -90.24 21.76 26.27
N ASN A 491 -90.14 20.46 26.05
CA ASN A 491 -91.19 19.68 25.39
C ASN A 491 -92.46 19.58 26.27
N LYS A 492 -92.32 19.38 27.60
CA LYS A 492 -93.45 19.42 28.56
C LYS A 492 -94.14 20.79 28.57
N LEU A 493 -93.37 21.88 28.50
CA LEU A 493 -93.91 23.25 28.40
C LEU A 493 -94.63 23.50 27.07
N ALA A 494 -94.14 22.94 25.95
CA ALA A 494 -94.82 23.04 24.66
C ALA A 494 -96.19 22.35 24.68
N GLU A 495 -96.30 21.16 25.27
CA GLU A 495 -97.59 20.46 25.44
C GLU A 495 -98.58 21.26 26.31
N LEU A 496 -98.10 21.90 27.38
CA LEU A 496 -98.92 22.80 28.22
C LEU A 496 -99.40 24.03 27.45
N LEU A 497 -98.57 24.63 26.58
CA LEU A 497 -98.95 25.75 25.72
C LEU A 497 -100.00 25.34 24.67
N ASP A 498 -99.81 24.20 24.01
CA ASP A 498 -100.76 23.69 23.01
C ASP A 498 -102.12 23.32 23.62
N THR A 499 -102.12 22.69 24.81
CA THR A 499 -103.39 22.42 25.53
C THR A 499 -104.05 23.70 26.03
N GLY A 500 -103.29 24.74 26.37
CA GLY A 500 -103.80 26.09 26.64
C GLY A 500 -104.45 26.72 25.40
N ARG A 501 -103.74 26.71 24.26
CA ARG A 501 -104.21 27.24 22.98
C ARG A 501 -105.53 26.60 22.56
N ARG A 502 -105.63 25.26 22.57
CA ARG A 502 -106.85 24.52 22.22
C ARG A 502 -108.06 24.90 23.09
N LYS A 503 -107.85 25.15 24.39
CA LYS A 503 -108.92 25.63 25.30
C LYS A 503 -109.39 27.04 24.93
N GLN A 504 -108.47 27.93 24.56
CA GLN A 504 -108.79 29.29 24.16
C GLN A 504 -109.50 29.34 22.79
N GLU A 505 -109.07 28.55 21.81
CA GLU A 505 -109.74 28.37 20.52
C GLU A 505 -111.18 27.88 20.70
N ALA A 506 -111.39 26.87 21.56
CA ALA A 506 -112.74 26.37 21.87
C ALA A 506 -113.64 27.44 22.53
N HIS A 507 -113.08 28.28 23.41
CA HIS A 507 -113.80 29.40 24.03
C HIS A 507 -114.20 30.48 22.99
N VAL A 508 -113.30 30.84 22.08
CA VAL A 508 -113.57 31.78 20.98
C VAL A 508 -114.62 31.24 20.02
N ALA A 509 -114.56 29.95 19.68
CA ALA A 509 -115.55 29.30 18.83
C ALA A 509 -116.96 29.36 19.44
N LYS A 510 -117.08 29.15 20.77
CA LYS A 510 -118.33 29.27 21.51
C LYS A 510 -118.88 30.71 21.45
N LEU A 511 -118.09 31.70 21.83
CA LEU A 511 -118.47 33.13 21.75
C LEU A 511 -118.94 33.53 20.34
N THR A 512 -118.26 33.03 19.30
CA THR A 512 -118.60 33.31 17.90
C THR A 512 -119.95 32.70 17.51
N SER A 513 -120.30 31.54 18.05
CA SER A 513 -121.64 30.94 17.91
C SER A 513 -122.71 31.78 18.59
N ASP A 514 -122.47 32.21 19.84
CA ASP A 514 -123.41 33.00 20.63
C ASP A 514 -123.71 34.35 19.93
N ILE A 515 -122.69 35.05 19.42
CA ILE A 515 -122.84 36.28 18.62
C ILE A 515 -123.69 36.04 17.35
N ARG A 516 -123.50 34.91 16.65
CA ARG A 516 -124.31 34.57 15.46
C ARG A 516 -125.78 34.35 15.80
N SER A 517 -126.08 33.76 16.97
CA SER A 517 -127.46 33.58 17.44
C SER A 517 -128.14 34.92 17.76
N ALA A 518 -127.42 35.83 18.43
CA ALA A 518 -127.92 37.17 18.76
C ALA A 518 -128.21 37.99 17.48
N ARG A 519 -127.34 37.90 16.46
CA ARG A 519 -127.54 38.59 15.18
C ARG A 519 -128.78 38.13 14.42
N ARG A 520 -129.14 36.84 14.43
CA ARG A 520 -130.40 36.37 13.80
C ARG A 520 -131.62 36.98 14.47
N ARG A 521 -131.66 36.98 15.81
CA ARG A 521 -132.78 37.53 16.57
C ARG A 521 -132.97 39.03 16.37
N TYR A 522 -131.91 39.76 16.05
CA TYR A 522 -131.99 41.19 15.69
C TYR A 522 -132.60 41.40 14.29
N GLN A 523 -132.39 40.47 13.35
CA GLN A 523 -132.97 40.52 12.00
C GLN A 523 -134.47 40.19 11.98
N GLU A 524 -134.93 39.34 12.90
CA GLU A 524 -136.36 39.01 13.07
C GLU A 524 -137.17 40.25 13.51
N LEU A 525 -136.67 41.03 14.48
CA LEU A 525 -137.31 42.26 14.97
C LEU A 525 -137.47 43.34 13.88
N LEU A 526 -136.49 43.48 12.99
CA LEU A 526 -136.55 44.41 11.85
C LEU A 526 -137.65 44.04 10.83
N GLN A 527 -138.07 42.78 10.76
CA GLN A 527 -139.16 42.34 9.88
C GLN A 527 -140.55 42.63 10.47
N GLU A 528 -140.68 42.60 11.80
CA GLU A 528 -141.90 43.00 12.51
C GLU A 528 -142.16 44.51 12.38
N GLU A 529 -141.11 45.34 12.47
CA GLU A 529 -141.20 46.80 12.29
C GLU A 529 -141.67 47.20 10.88
N ALA A 530 -141.20 46.49 9.84
CA ALA A 530 -141.60 46.71 8.45
C ALA A 530 -143.07 46.31 8.15
N ALA A 531 -143.69 45.46 8.97
CA ALA A 531 -145.10 45.08 8.82
C ALA A 531 -146.06 46.17 9.32
N LEU A 532 -145.67 46.95 10.34
CA LEU A 532 -146.50 47.98 10.96
C LEU A 532 -146.61 49.27 10.11
N GLN A 533 -145.65 49.55 9.24
CA GLN A 533 -145.62 50.79 8.44
C GLN A 533 -146.57 50.82 7.23
N LYS A 534 -147.31 49.74 6.93
CA LYS A 534 -148.15 49.63 5.73
C LYS A 534 -149.63 50.03 5.89
N GLN A 535 -150.06 50.56 7.04
CA GLN A 535 -151.49 50.71 7.36
C GLN A 535 -152.11 52.12 7.40
N GLN A 536 -151.39 53.23 7.18
CA GLN A 536 -152.01 54.59 7.25
C GLN A 536 -151.49 55.65 6.26
N ARG A 537 -152.45 56.30 5.57
CA ARG A 537 -152.50 57.67 4.99
C ARG A 537 -153.89 57.83 4.30
N PRO A 538 -154.38 59.03 3.91
CA PRO A 538 -153.87 60.42 4.02
C PRO A 538 -154.87 61.35 4.79
N GLY A 539 -154.79 62.69 4.87
CA GLY A 539 -153.84 63.75 4.43
C GLY A 539 -154.52 65.14 4.45
N SER A 540 -153.81 66.22 4.08
CA SER A 540 -154.38 67.51 3.61
C SER A 540 -153.29 68.39 2.94
N MET A 541 -153.65 69.14 1.90
CA MET A 541 -152.87 70.24 1.29
C MET A 541 -152.85 71.45 2.25
N ASP A 542 -151.97 72.47 2.18
CA ASP A 542 -151.50 73.19 0.99
C ASP A 542 -150.26 74.09 1.34
N ALA A 543 -149.05 73.62 1.05
CA ALA A 543 -147.79 74.37 1.27
C ALA A 543 -146.69 74.14 0.20
N ASP A 544 -146.93 73.23 -0.75
CA ASP A 544 -145.91 72.71 -1.68
C ASP A 544 -145.43 73.71 -2.75
N LEU A 545 -146.15 74.83 -2.94
CA LEU A 545 -145.84 75.80 -3.98
C LEU A 545 -144.69 76.75 -3.61
N LEU A 546 -144.37 76.87 -2.31
CA LEU A 546 -143.21 77.64 -1.82
C LEU A 546 -141.97 76.76 -1.57
N ALA A 547 -142.15 75.50 -1.14
CA ALA A 547 -141.06 74.55 -0.91
C ALA A 547 -140.19 74.33 -2.16
N ARG A 548 -140.83 74.10 -3.33
CA ARG A 548 -140.15 73.78 -4.60
C ARG A 548 -139.14 74.83 -5.07
N ARG A 549 -139.25 76.10 -4.66
CA ARG A 549 -138.25 77.15 -4.96
C ARG A 549 -137.06 77.17 -3.99
N LEU A 550 -137.22 76.64 -2.77
CA LEU A 550 -136.14 76.47 -1.81
C LEU A 550 -135.37 75.16 -2.06
N GLU A 551 -136.06 74.06 -2.41
CA GLU A 551 -135.41 72.81 -2.84
C GLU A 551 -134.42 73.05 -4.00
N GLN A 552 -134.85 73.75 -5.07
CA GLN A 552 -133.99 73.97 -6.25
C GLN A 552 -132.73 74.81 -5.98
N ARG A 553 -132.70 75.62 -4.91
CA ARG A 553 -131.48 76.32 -4.48
C ARG A 553 -130.64 75.50 -3.51
N ARG A 554 -131.27 74.73 -2.61
CA ARG A 554 -130.56 73.83 -1.69
C ARG A 554 -129.87 72.67 -2.40
N ALA A 555 -130.50 72.08 -3.42
CA ALA A 555 -129.91 71.01 -4.21
C ALA A 555 -128.58 71.44 -4.87
N LYS A 556 -128.55 72.62 -5.50
CA LYS A 556 -127.34 73.15 -6.15
C LYS A 556 -126.19 73.43 -5.17
N TYR A 557 -126.50 74.03 -4.02
CA TYR A 557 -125.48 74.21 -2.97
C TYR A 557 -124.97 72.87 -2.40
N GLY A 558 -125.84 71.86 -2.27
CA GLY A 558 -125.44 70.52 -1.83
C GLY A 558 -124.57 69.76 -2.85
N GLU A 559 -124.85 69.91 -4.15
CA GLU A 559 -124.02 69.34 -5.23
C GLU A 559 -122.63 69.99 -5.30
N GLU A 560 -122.54 71.30 -5.10
CA GLU A 560 -121.26 72.03 -5.05
C GLU A 560 -120.47 71.71 -3.78
N GLU A 561 -121.13 71.60 -2.62
CA GLU A 561 -120.49 71.24 -1.35
C GLU A 561 -120.02 69.78 -1.32
N ALA A 562 -120.75 68.85 -1.95
CA ALA A 562 -120.34 67.46 -2.09
C ALA A 562 -119.06 67.32 -2.92
N ARG A 563 -118.97 67.99 -4.08
CA ARG A 563 -117.75 68.01 -4.90
C ARG A 563 -116.53 68.56 -4.16
N GLN A 564 -116.70 69.66 -3.43
CA GLN A 564 -115.59 70.24 -2.67
C GLN A 564 -115.11 69.33 -1.54
N ARG A 565 -116.00 68.52 -0.94
CA ARG A 565 -115.60 67.50 0.03
C ARG A 565 -114.90 66.31 -0.62
N GLU A 566 -115.39 65.81 -1.75
CA GLU A 566 -114.73 64.74 -2.51
C GLU A 566 -113.31 65.14 -2.98
N GLU A 567 -113.13 66.38 -3.44
CA GLU A 567 -111.80 66.92 -3.81
C GLU A 567 -110.88 67.03 -2.58
N VAL A 568 -111.38 67.50 -1.42
CA VAL A 568 -110.58 67.57 -0.18
C VAL A 568 -110.21 66.19 0.35
N GLU A 569 -111.10 65.21 0.26
CA GLU A 569 -110.83 63.81 0.65
C GLU A 569 -109.80 63.15 -0.30
N GLN A 570 -109.85 63.44 -1.60
CA GLN A 570 -108.82 63.01 -2.56
C GLN A 570 -107.45 63.64 -2.24
N TYR A 571 -107.37 64.96 -2.02
CA TYR A 571 -106.11 65.59 -1.65
C TYR A 571 -105.56 65.11 -0.30
N ALA A 572 -106.43 64.74 0.65
CA ALA A 572 -106.01 64.13 1.91
C ALA A 572 -105.41 62.73 1.70
N ALA A 573 -106.07 61.88 0.91
CA ALA A 573 -105.58 60.54 0.57
C ALA A 573 -104.25 60.59 -0.22
N ASP A 574 -104.12 61.51 -1.18
CA ASP A 574 -102.87 61.73 -1.92
C ASP A 574 -101.74 62.24 -1.01
N ALA A 575 -102.05 63.14 -0.06
CA ALA A 575 -101.07 63.61 0.93
C ALA A 575 -100.61 62.49 1.87
N GLU A 576 -101.52 61.65 2.37
CA GLU A 576 -101.19 60.48 3.19
C GLU A 576 -100.34 59.47 2.42
N GLY A 577 -100.66 59.20 1.14
CA GLY A 577 -99.86 58.33 0.27
C GLY A 577 -98.45 58.88 0.00
N ILE A 578 -98.32 60.20 -0.16
CA ILE A 578 -97.00 60.86 -0.28
C ILE A 578 -96.21 60.77 1.03
N CYS A 579 -96.85 60.97 2.18
CA CYS A 579 -96.20 60.82 3.49
C CYS A 579 -95.69 59.39 3.72
N GLN A 580 -96.52 58.37 3.47
CA GLN A 580 -96.12 56.97 3.57
C GLN A 580 -94.96 56.63 2.62
N GLY A 581 -95.00 57.13 1.38
CA GLY A 581 -93.92 56.95 0.41
C GLY A 581 -92.61 57.66 0.76
N ILE A 582 -92.66 58.74 1.56
CA ILE A 582 -91.48 59.39 2.13
C ILE A 582 -90.92 58.56 3.30
N GLU A 583 -91.77 58.08 4.20
CA GLU A 583 -91.36 57.24 5.33
C GLU A 583 -90.73 55.91 4.88
N GLU A 584 -91.28 55.24 3.86
CA GLU A 584 -90.70 54.04 3.29
C GLU A 584 -89.33 54.32 2.63
N LYS A 585 -89.18 55.42 1.89
CA LYS A 585 -87.89 55.80 1.30
C LYS A 585 -86.87 56.20 2.36
N GLN A 586 -87.31 56.78 3.47
CA GLN A 586 -86.44 57.11 4.59
C GLN A 586 -85.96 55.85 5.32
N ARG A 587 -86.83 54.85 5.53
CA ARG A 587 -86.42 53.51 6.00
C ARG A 587 -85.43 52.82 5.04
N GLN A 588 -85.68 52.86 3.74
CA GLN A 588 -84.77 52.28 2.74
C GLN A 588 -83.39 52.96 2.79
N ALA A 589 -83.34 54.29 2.92
CA ALA A 589 -82.08 55.02 3.08
C ALA A 589 -81.35 54.64 4.38
N GLU A 590 -82.05 54.51 5.50
CA GLU A 590 -81.46 54.05 6.78
C GLU A 590 -80.96 52.60 6.73
N GLU A 591 -81.60 51.73 5.95
CA GLU A 591 -81.17 50.34 5.75
C GLU A 591 -79.94 50.24 4.82
N GLU A 592 -79.88 51.05 3.76
CA GLU A 592 -78.67 51.17 2.92
C GLU A 592 -77.50 51.83 3.66
N GLU A 593 -77.73 52.85 4.50
CA GLU A 593 -76.68 53.46 5.32
C GLU A 593 -76.07 52.46 6.32
N LYS A 594 -76.88 51.55 6.87
CA LYS A 594 -76.39 50.45 7.72
C LYS A 594 -75.53 49.47 6.93
N ARG A 595 -75.98 49.04 5.74
CA ARG A 595 -75.21 48.16 4.84
C ARG A 595 -73.87 48.77 4.44
N LEU A 596 -73.85 50.08 4.16
CA LEU A 596 -72.62 50.79 3.83
C LEU A 596 -71.65 50.84 5.02
N LYS A 597 -72.13 51.12 6.24
CA LYS A 597 -71.28 51.09 7.45
C LYS A 597 -70.73 49.70 7.77
N GLU A 598 -71.52 48.65 7.53
CA GLU A 598 -71.06 47.25 7.64
C GLU A 598 -69.99 46.92 6.59
N ALA A 599 -70.17 47.36 5.34
CA ALA A 599 -69.18 47.18 4.27
C ALA A 599 -67.88 47.97 4.51
N GLU A 600 -67.97 49.21 5.02
CA GLU A 600 -66.81 50.01 5.44
C GLU A 600 -66.05 49.35 6.59
N ALA A 601 -66.76 48.79 7.59
CA ALA A 601 -66.13 48.05 8.69
C ALA A 601 -65.37 46.81 8.20
N LEU A 602 -66.00 45.99 7.34
CA LEU A 602 -65.37 44.82 6.74
C LEU A 602 -64.15 45.18 5.88
N TRP A 603 -64.21 46.30 5.14
CA TRP A 603 -63.08 46.79 4.36
C TRP A 603 -61.90 47.22 5.26
N MET A 604 -62.18 47.93 6.37
CA MET A 604 -61.15 48.29 7.36
C MET A 604 -60.53 47.06 8.03
N GLU A 605 -61.32 46.02 8.32
CA GLU A 605 -60.81 44.75 8.88
C GLU A 605 -59.87 44.03 7.90
N GLU A 606 -60.25 43.90 6.62
CA GLU A 606 -59.36 43.31 5.60
C GLU A 606 -58.14 44.20 5.29
N GLU A 607 -58.25 45.53 5.36
CA GLU A 607 -57.07 46.40 5.20
C GLU A 607 -56.08 46.25 6.37
N VAL A 608 -56.57 46.07 7.60
CA VAL A 608 -55.73 45.73 8.77
C VAL A 608 -55.12 44.33 8.62
N ARG A 609 -55.88 43.37 8.09
CA ARG A 609 -55.43 41.99 7.82
C ARG A 609 -54.35 41.94 6.74
N HIS A 610 -54.53 42.68 5.64
CA HIS A 610 -53.55 42.86 4.57
C HIS A 610 -52.26 43.47 5.11
N ARG A 611 -52.35 44.57 5.86
CA ARG A 611 -51.20 45.19 6.54
C ARG A 611 -50.55 44.28 7.60
N GLY A 612 -51.26 43.28 8.11
CA GLY A 612 -50.71 42.18 8.90
C GLY A 612 -49.91 41.19 8.07
N MET A 613 -50.45 40.75 6.93
CA MET A 613 -49.78 39.84 5.99
C MET A 613 -48.52 40.45 5.37
N GLU A 614 -48.56 41.72 4.96
CA GLU A 614 -47.39 42.43 4.40
C GLU A 614 -46.22 42.42 5.38
N ARG A 615 -46.47 42.73 6.66
CA ARG A 615 -45.45 42.67 7.72
C ARG A 615 -44.88 41.25 7.91
N MET A 616 -45.72 40.22 7.88
CA MET A 616 -45.24 38.83 7.93
C MET A 616 -44.40 38.45 6.71
N VAL A 617 -44.77 38.90 5.51
CA VAL A 617 -44.00 38.68 4.27
C VAL A 617 -42.65 39.41 4.34
N GLU A 618 -42.58 40.62 4.88
CA GLU A 618 -41.31 41.32 5.11
C GLU A 618 -40.42 40.61 6.14
N GLU A 619 -40.99 40.11 7.24
CA GLU A 619 -40.24 39.31 8.21
C GLU A 619 -39.70 38.00 7.61
N LEU A 620 -40.52 37.31 6.80
CA LEU A 620 -40.08 36.09 6.11
C LEU A 620 -38.95 36.37 5.13
N LYS A 621 -39.03 37.44 4.33
CA LYS A 621 -37.95 37.88 3.43
C LYS A 621 -36.66 38.25 4.17
N LYS A 622 -36.77 38.86 5.37
CA LYS A 622 -35.60 39.14 6.23
C LYS A 622 -34.96 37.85 6.72
N ARG A 623 -35.76 36.91 7.26
CA ARG A 623 -35.29 35.58 7.71
C ARG A 623 -34.69 34.76 6.56
N GLU A 624 -35.27 34.82 5.36
CA GLU A 624 -34.75 34.19 4.14
C GLU A 624 -33.34 34.71 3.80
N ALA A 625 -33.17 36.04 3.72
CA ALA A 625 -31.86 36.65 3.47
C ALA A 625 -30.83 36.41 4.60
N GLU A 626 -31.27 36.24 5.84
CA GLU A 626 -30.40 35.80 6.95
C GLU A 626 -29.96 34.34 6.78
N LEU A 627 -30.89 33.44 6.46
CA LEU A 627 -30.61 32.03 6.20
C LEU A 627 -29.69 31.86 5.00
N GLU A 628 -29.88 32.60 3.90
CA GLU A 628 -28.98 32.58 2.75
C GLU A 628 -27.53 32.97 3.11
N ARG A 629 -27.34 34.01 3.94
CA ARG A 629 -26.00 34.37 4.43
C ARG A 629 -25.40 33.26 5.29
N THR A 630 -26.15 32.69 6.23
CA THR A 630 -25.63 31.60 7.06
C THR A 630 -25.31 30.35 6.23
N LEU A 631 -26.07 30.05 5.17
CA LEU A 631 -25.77 28.96 4.23
C LEU A 631 -24.51 29.23 3.41
N LEU A 632 -24.25 30.47 2.99
CA LEU A 632 -22.99 30.87 2.34
C LEU A 632 -21.81 30.74 3.29
N GLU A 633 -21.90 31.27 4.50
CA GLU A 633 -20.85 31.11 5.52
C GLU A 633 -20.59 29.63 5.87
N LEU A 634 -21.65 28.82 5.98
CA LEU A 634 -21.52 27.38 6.22
C LEU A 634 -20.86 26.67 5.04
N LYS A 635 -21.15 27.07 3.79
CA LYS A 635 -20.46 26.53 2.60
C LYS A 635 -18.97 26.87 2.63
N GLU A 636 -18.60 28.11 2.94
CA GLU A 636 -17.19 28.53 3.05
C GLU A 636 -16.44 27.85 4.21
N LYS A 637 -17.08 27.74 5.38
CA LYS A 637 -16.57 26.97 6.53
C LYS A 637 -16.42 25.49 6.17
N THR A 638 -17.38 24.91 5.44
CA THR A 638 -17.29 23.51 4.98
C THR A 638 -16.17 23.32 3.97
N SER A 639 -15.98 24.24 3.01
CA SER A 639 -14.89 24.14 2.03
C SER A 639 -13.52 24.27 2.67
N SER A 640 -13.35 25.21 3.62
CA SER A 640 -12.08 25.38 4.36
C SER A 640 -11.77 24.22 5.31
N LEU A 641 -12.77 23.54 5.87
CA LEU A 641 -12.58 22.29 6.63
C LEU A 641 -12.27 21.08 5.73
N LEU A 642 -12.76 21.06 4.49
CA LEU A 642 -12.48 19.99 3.51
C LEU A 642 -11.13 20.16 2.78
N GLN A 643 -10.63 21.39 2.66
CA GLN A 643 -9.39 21.68 1.95
C GLN A 643 -8.17 20.92 2.54
N PRO A 644 -7.90 20.93 3.88
CA PRO A 644 -6.83 20.13 4.48
C PRO A 644 -6.98 18.62 4.24
N ARG A 645 -8.22 18.10 4.14
CA ARG A 645 -8.46 16.69 3.83
C ARG A 645 -8.03 16.34 2.40
N SER A 646 -8.20 17.26 1.45
CA SER A 646 -7.74 17.10 0.07
C SER A 646 -6.21 17.15 -0.03
N GLU A 647 -5.57 18.08 0.69
CA GLU A 647 -4.12 18.21 0.77
C GLU A 647 -3.47 16.99 1.44
N LEU A 648 -4.03 16.51 2.55
CA LEU A 648 -3.55 15.30 3.23
C LEU A 648 -3.70 14.05 2.36
N LYS A 649 -4.74 13.97 1.51
CA LYS A 649 -4.90 12.90 0.52
C LYS A 649 -3.79 12.97 -0.55
N ALA A 650 -3.51 14.15 -1.10
CA ALA A 650 -2.43 14.33 -2.07
C ALA A 650 -1.05 14.00 -1.48
N GLN A 651 -0.78 14.41 -0.22
CA GLN A 651 0.43 14.04 0.51
C GLN A 651 0.53 12.53 0.75
N LEU A 652 -0.57 11.87 1.12
CA LEU A 652 -0.61 10.41 1.29
C LEU A 652 -0.31 9.68 -0.03
N GLU A 653 -0.95 10.11 -1.13
CA GLU A 653 -0.71 9.55 -2.47
C GLU A 653 0.76 9.74 -2.91
N GLU A 654 1.39 10.86 -2.58
CA GLU A 654 2.80 11.07 -2.87
C GLU A 654 3.74 10.24 -1.98
N VAL A 655 3.46 10.10 -0.68
CA VAL A 655 4.21 9.22 0.21
C VAL A 655 4.10 7.76 -0.24
N GLN A 656 2.90 7.30 -0.63
CA GLN A 656 2.69 5.98 -1.21
C GLN A 656 3.49 5.79 -2.51
N ARG A 657 3.48 6.79 -3.41
CA ARG A 657 4.24 6.76 -4.67
C ARG A 657 5.76 6.69 -4.42
N ARG A 658 6.27 7.46 -3.46
CA ARG A 658 7.69 7.42 -3.03
C ARG A 658 8.06 6.07 -2.41
N TYR A 659 7.20 5.51 -1.56
CA TYR A 659 7.42 4.20 -0.93
C TYR A 659 7.42 3.07 -1.96
N MET A 660 6.45 3.04 -2.88
CA MET A 660 6.42 2.07 -3.98
C MET A 660 7.66 2.18 -4.88
N GLY A 661 8.14 3.39 -5.16
CA GLY A 661 9.41 3.60 -5.87
C GLY A 661 10.62 3.07 -5.10
N MET A 662 10.68 3.29 -3.79
CA MET A 662 11.74 2.75 -2.92
C MET A 662 11.75 1.21 -2.92
N VAL A 663 10.58 0.58 -2.77
CA VAL A 663 10.42 -0.89 -2.83
C VAL A 663 10.79 -1.43 -4.21
N GLY A 664 10.43 -0.73 -5.30
CA GLY A 664 10.84 -1.09 -6.66
C GLY A 664 12.36 -1.04 -6.86
N ASN A 665 13.03 -0.03 -6.29
CA ASN A 665 14.49 0.09 -6.31
C ASN A 665 15.15 -1.03 -5.49
N GLN A 666 14.69 -1.27 -4.26
CA GLN A 666 15.19 -2.34 -3.38
C GLN A 666 15.01 -3.73 -4.00
N MET A 667 13.87 -4.00 -4.64
CA MET A 667 13.63 -5.24 -5.41
C MET A 667 14.59 -5.39 -6.60
N SER A 668 14.94 -4.27 -7.25
CA SER A 668 15.90 -4.26 -8.37
C SER A 668 17.34 -4.48 -7.91
N GLU A 669 17.70 -3.95 -6.73
CA GLU A 669 18.99 -4.17 -6.08
C GLU A 669 19.13 -5.60 -5.54
N LEU A 670 18.09 -6.15 -4.91
CA LEU A 670 18.03 -7.55 -4.49
C LEU A 670 18.22 -8.50 -5.68
N ARG A 671 17.49 -8.30 -6.78
CA ARG A 671 17.69 -9.09 -8.01
C ARG A 671 19.12 -8.99 -8.56
N ARG A 672 19.74 -7.80 -8.49
CA ARG A 672 21.14 -7.62 -8.90
C ARG A 672 22.11 -8.38 -7.98
N ALA A 673 21.84 -8.39 -6.66
CA ALA A 673 22.62 -9.16 -5.69
C ALA A 673 22.43 -10.68 -5.88
N GLU A 674 21.20 -11.15 -6.11
CA GLU A 674 20.88 -12.56 -6.41
C GLU A 674 21.62 -13.05 -7.67
N MET A 675 21.59 -12.28 -8.76
CA MET A 675 22.36 -12.59 -9.98
C MET A 675 23.88 -12.64 -9.71
N SER A 676 24.40 -11.66 -8.94
CA SER A 676 25.83 -11.62 -8.56
C SER A 676 26.23 -12.83 -7.70
N ILE A 677 25.41 -13.22 -6.73
CA ILE A 677 25.62 -14.43 -5.91
C ILE A 677 25.62 -15.67 -6.80
N TYR A 678 24.67 -15.79 -7.73
CA TYR A 678 24.61 -16.91 -8.66
C TYR A 678 25.86 -16.99 -9.56
N GLU A 679 26.31 -15.86 -10.13
CA GLU A 679 27.56 -15.79 -10.89
C GLU A 679 28.79 -16.18 -10.05
N CYS A 680 28.85 -15.75 -8.79
CA CYS A 680 29.92 -16.12 -7.87
C CYS A 680 29.91 -17.63 -7.54
N LEU A 681 28.73 -18.23 -7.33
CA LEU A 681 28.61 -19.67 -7.10
C LEU A 681 29.04 -20.49 -8.34
N VAL A 682 28.68 -20.05 -9.54
CA VAL A 682 29.14 -20.68 -10.80
C VAL A 682 30.67 -20.58 -10.94
N LYS A 683 31.26 -19.43 -10.61
CA LYS A 683 32.73 -19.25 -10.61
C LYS A 683 33.42 -20.09 -9.54
N GLU A 684 32.85 -20.21 -8.34
CA GLU A 684 33.37 -21.06 -7.27
C GLU A 684 33.39 -22.53 -7.71
N GLU A 685 32.30 -23.01 -8.32
CA GLU A 685 32.21 -24.39 -8.80
C GLU A 685 33.21 -24.65 -9.95
N GLN A 686 33.44 -23.69 -10.85
CA GLN A 686 34.52 -23.76 -11.83
C GLN A 686 35.91 -23.86 -11.17
N VAL A 687 36.18 -23.05 -10.15
CA VAL A 687 37.44 -23.09 -9.38
C VAL A 687 37.60 -24.42 -8.60
N ARG A 688 36.51 -25.01 -8.11
CA ARG A 688 36.54 -26.34 -7.47
C ARG A 688 36.86 -27.45 -8.49
N LEU A 689 36.29 -27.39 -9.69
CA LEU A 689 36.59 -28.31 -10.79
C LEU A 689 38.05 -28.18 -11.26
N GLU A 690 38.59 -26.96 -11.38
CA GLU A 690 40.01 -26.80 -11.71
C GLU A 690 40.93 -27.26 -10.56
N ASN A 691 40.60 -26.97 -9.30
CA ASN A 691 41.35 -27.50 -8.16
C ASN A 691 41.33 -29.03 -8.08
N SER A 692 40.22 -29.70 -8.42
CA SER A 692 40.18 -31.17 -8.46
C SER A 692 41.07 -31.71 -9.58
N ARG A 693 41.06 -31.08 -10.77
CA ARG A 693 41.97 -31.38 -11.88
C ARG A 693 43.44 -31.18 -11.49
N PHE A 694 43.79 -30.08 -10.82
CA PHE A 694 45.16 -29.83 -10.35
C PHE A 694 45.60 -30.85 -9.30
N ARG A 695 44.73 -31.22 -8.35
CA ARG A 695 45.02 -32.29 -7.37
C ARG A 695 45.31 -33.62 -8.05
N LEU A 696 44.47 -34.04 -9.00
CA LEU A 696 44.69 -35.27 -9.78
C LEU A 696 46.02 -35.21 -10.56
N SER A 697 46.35 -34.06 -11.15
CA SER A 697 47.63 -33.87 -11.85
C SER A 697 48.83 -33.91 -10.90
N ILE A 698 48.70 -33.37 -9.67
CA ILE A 698 49.75 -33.44 -8.65
C ILE A 698 49.94 -34.88 -8.19
N THR A 699 48.86 -35.63 -7.91
CA THR A 699 48.93 -37.05 -7.55
C THR A 699 49.63 -37.87 -8.63
N ALA A 700 49.25 -37.69 -9.91
CA ALA A 700 49.92 -38.36 -11.02
C ALA A 700 51.42 -38.03 -11.10
N MET A 701 51.81 -36.76 -10.96
CA MET A 701 53.22 -36.37 -10.92
C MET A 701 53.96 -36.91 -9.69
N THR A 702 53.32 -37.01 -8.52
CA THR A 702 53.92 -37.61 -7.32
C THR A 702 54.13 -39.11 -7.49
N GLU A 703 53.19 -39.81 -8.13
CA GLU A 703 53.38 -41.22 -8.50
C GLU A 703 54.48 -41.41 -9.55
N ASP A 704 54.60 -40.53 -10.55
CA ASP A 704 55.67 -40.58 -11.55
C ASP A 704 57.05 -40.33 -10.91
N VAL A 705 57.14 -39.40 -9.95
CA VAL A 705 58.36 -39.18 -9.16
C VAL A 705 58.67 -40.41 -8.31
N GLY A 706 57.70 -40.99 -7.60
CA GLY A 706 57.90 -42.22 -6.83
C GLY A 706 58.36 -43.40 -7.69
N ARG A 707 57.77 -43.59 -8.88
CA ARG A 707 58.24 -44.58 -9.86
C ARG A 707 59.68 -44.34 -10.31
N ALA A 708 60.08 -43.08 -10.50
CA ALA A 708 61.44 -42.73 -10.87
C ALA A 708 62.44 -42.89 -9.71
N GLU A 709 62.02 -42.71 -8.46
CA GLU A 709 62.79 -43.01 -7.25
C GLU A 709 62.97 -44.52 -7.08
N ASP A 710 61.90 -45.33 -7.21
CA ASP A 710 61.94 -46.80 -7.19
C ASP A 710 62.91 -47.37 -8.27
N ASP A 711 62.83 -46.86 -9.49
CA ASP A 711 63.75 -47.23 -10.58
C ASP A 711 65.19 -46.76 -10.27
N GLY A 712 65.36 -45.58 -9.67
CA GLY A 712 66.65 -45.07 -9.22
C GLY A 712 67.32 -45.95 -8.17
N ASP A 713 66.56 -46.43 -7.19
CA ASP A 713 67.03 -47.35 -6.15
C ASP A 713 67.32 -48.75 -6.72
N ARG A 714 66.50 -49.24 -7.66
CA ARG A 714 66.82 -50.44 -8.45
C ARG A 714 68.15 -50.31 -9.18
N TYR A 715 68.39 -49.22 -9.92
CA TYR A 715 69.64 -49.03 -10.64
C TYR A 715 70.84 -48.89 -9.69
N GLN A 716 70.65 -48.31 -8.50
CA GLN A 716 71.70 -48.29 -7.47
C GLN A 716 72.03 -49.70 -6.97
N GLU A 717 71.04 -50.56 -6.73
CA GLU A 717 71.25 -51.93 -6.27
C GLU A 717 71.87 -52.82 -7.37
N GLU A 718 71.38 -52.72 -8.61
CA GLU A 718 72.00 -53.34 -9.79
C GLU A 718 73.48 -52.89 -9.93
N THR A 719 73.78 -51.60 -9.69
CA THR A 719 75.15 -51.08 -9.70
C THR A 719 76.00 -51.61 -8.53
N ARG A 720 75.41 -51.85 -7.35
CA ARG A 720 76.13 -52.45 -6.21
C ARG A 720 76.47 -53.91 -6.50
N LEU A 721 75.53 -54.68 -7.03
CA LEU A 721 75.72 -56.06 -7.47
C LEU A 721 76.83 -56.16 -8.52
N LEU A 722 76.75 -55.38 -9.61
CA LEU A 722 77.81 -55.33 -10.63
C LEU A 722 79.18 -54.95 -10.06
N ARG A 723 79.25 -54.02 -9.09
CA ARG A 723 80.51 -53.68 -8.39
C ARG A 723 81.02 -54.81 -7.48
N GLN A 724 80.15 -55.68 -6.99
CA GLN A 724 80.53 -56.85 -6.22
C GLN A 724 81.03 -57.95 -7.16
N GLU A 725 80.29 -58.31 -8.20
CA GLU A 725 80.71 -59.26 -9.25
C GLU A 725 82.07 -58.88 -9.86
N VAL A 726 82.31 -57.60 -10.17
CA VAL A 726 83.60 -57.11 -10.68
C VAL A 726 84.72 -57.29 -9.66
N ARG A 727 84.46 -57.14 -8.35
CA ARG A 727 85.46 -57.40 -7.30
C ARG A 727 85.74 -58.88 -7.17
N ASP A 728 84.71 -59.72 -7.13
CA ASP A 728 84.84 -61.17 -7.02
C ASP A 728 85.64 -61.75 -8.22
N VAL A 729 85.40 -61.22 -9.44
CA VAL A 729 86.20 -61.56 -10.64
C VAL A 729 87.64 -61.05 -10.53
N LEU A 730 87.88 -59.84 -10.03
CA LEU A 730 89.23 -59.29 -9.87
C LEU A 730 90.04 -60.06 -8.81
N ASP A 731 89.42 -60.48 -7.71
CA ASP A 731 90.09 -61.24 -6.67
C ASP A 731 90.30 -62.70 -7.09
N GLY A 732 89.35 -63.33 -7.78
CA GLY A 732 89.56 -64.64 -8.41
C GLY A 732 90.65 -64.62 -9.51
N LEU A 733 90.81 -63.51 -10.24
CA LEU A 733 91.94 -63.30 -11.15
C LEU A 733 93.27 -63.10 -10.39
N ARG A 734 93.24 -62.40 -9.26
CA ARG A 734 94.42 -62.19 -8.39
C ARG A 734 94.90 -63.50 -7.78
N GLU A 735 93.99 -64.36 -7.34
CA GLU A 735 94.31 -65.70 -6.84
C GLU A 735 94.95 -66.56 -7.92
N ARG A 736 94.32 -66.70 -9.09
CA ARG A 736 94.89 -67.43 -10.25
C ARG A 736 96.25 -66.89 -10.68
N TRP A 737 96.43 -65.57 -10.68
CA TRP A 737 97.74 -64.97 -10.97
C TRP A 737 98.78 -65.31 -9.89
N GLY A 738 98.38 -65.44 -8.62
CA GLY A 738 99.20 -65.95 -7.53
C GLY A 738 99.59 -67.42 -7.71
N GLU A 739 98.67 -68.25 -8.19
CA GLU A 739 98.92 -69.65 -8.57
C GLU A 739 99.93 -69.73 -9.73
N ASP A 740 99.69 -69.00 -10.83
CA ASP A 740 100.58 -68.95 -12.00
C ASP A 740 102.00 -68.49 -11.62
N VAL A 741 102.12 -67.45 -10.78
CA VAL A 741 103.42 -66.98 -10.26
C VAL A 741 104.10 -68.05 -9.39
N SER A 742 103.33 -68.85 -8.65
CA SER A 742 103.86 -69.94 -7.83
C SER A 742 104.35 -71.10 -8.71
N VAL A 743 103.58 -71.48 -9.74
CA VAL A 743 103.98 -72.46 -10.75
C VAL A 743 105.24 -72.02 -11.49
N LEU A 744 105.37 -70.73 -11.85
CA LEU A 744 106.57 -70.17 -12.46
C LEU A 744 107.80 -70.27 -11.53
N ARG A 745 107.65 -69.98 -10.23
CA ARG A 745 108.75 -70.14 -9.25
C ARG A 745 109.17 -71.59 -9.09
N ASP A 746 108.24 -72.54 -9.10
CA ASP A 746 108.56 -73.96 -9.02
C ASP A 746 109.24 -74.50 -10.28
N HIS A 747 108.89 -73.98 -11.46
CA HIS A 747 109.66 -74.24 -12.69
C HIS A 747 111.08 -73.65 -12.60
N GLN A 748 111.22 -72.38 -12.18
CA GLN A 748 112.54 -71.76 -11.98
C GLN A 748 113.42 -72.50 -10.96
N ARG A 749 112.82 -73.08 -9.90
CA ARG A 749 113.53 -73.96 -8.96
C ARG A 749 114.01 -75.24 -9.63
N ARG A 750 113.13 -75.95 -10.35
CA ARG A 750 113.49 -77.17 -11.10
C ARG A 750 114.56 -76.92 -12.15
N ASP A 751 114.50 -75.80 -12.85
CA ASP A 751 115.51 -75.38 -13.83
C ASP A 751 116.84 -75.04 -13.14
N GLY A 752 116.80 -74.42 -11.96
CA GLY A 752 117.98 -74.21 -11.10
C GLY A 752 118.62 -75.52 -10.61
N ASP A 753 117.81 -76.50 -10.21
CA ASP A 753 118.26 -77.84 -9.85
C ASP A 753 118.88 -78.58 -11.05
N LEU A 754 118.26 -78.46 -12.23
CA LEU A 754 118.76 -79.01 -13.49
C LEU A 754 120.09 -78.37 -13.89
N LEU A 755 120.22 -77.05 -13.83
CA LEU A 755 121.47 -76.32 -14.08
C LEU A 755 122.57 -76.70 -13.08
N THR A 756 122.20 -76.96 -11.83
CA THR A 756 123.13 -77.45 -10.80
C THR A 756 123.61 -78.86 -11.13
N ALA A 757 122.70 -79.76 -11.53
CA ALA A 757 123.04 -81.10 -12.00
C ALA A 757 123.93 -81.08 -13.26
N MET A 758 123.64 -80.20 -14.23
CA MET A 758 124.49 -79.98 -15.41
C MET A 758 125.89 -79.46 -15.04
N ASN A 759 126.01 -78.57 -14.05
CA ASN A 759 127.31 -78.14 -13.55
C ASN A 759 128.10 -79.28 -12.87
N ILE A 760 127.42 -80.19 -12.16
CA ILE A 760 128.04 -81.39 -11.58
C ILE A 760 128.54 -82.33 -12.69
N THR A 761 127.76 -82.56 -13.76
CA THR A 761 128.22 -83.38 -14.90
C THR A 761 129.36 -82.72 -15.66
N ARG A 762 129.35 -81.38 -15.84
CA ARG A 762 130.47 -80.61 -16.41
C ARG A 762 131.76 -80.80 -15.59
N LYS A 763 131.72 -80.63 -14.27
CA LYS A 763 132.89 -80.89 -13.40
C LYS A 763 133.38 -82.34 -13.48
N ARG A 764 132.47 -83.30 -13.67
CA ARG A 764 132.79 -84.72 -13.92
C ARG A 764 133.46 -84.95 -15.27
N LEU A 765 133.17 -84.14 -16.29
CA LEU A 765 133.84 -84.18 -17.59
C LEU A 765 135.20 -83.48 -17.54
N GLU A 766 135.33 -82.36 -16.81
CA GLU A 766 136.59 -81.66 -16.57
C GLU A 766 137.61 -82.56 -15.85
N THR A 767 137.20 -83.21 -14.76
CA THR A 767 138.06 -84.19 -14.07
C THR A 767 138.39 -85.43 -14.93
N ARG A 768 137.49 -85.85 -15.82
CA ARG A 768 137.78 -86.90 -16.83
C ARG A 768 138.80 -86.44 -17.87
N ARG A 769 138.74 -85.17 -18.28
CA ARG A 769 139.69 -84.56 -19.21
C ARG A 769 141.07 -84.47 -18.57
N GLU A 770 141.18 -84.03 -17.31
CA GLU A 770 142.44 -84.03 -16.56
C GLU A 770 143.03 -85.44 -16.41
N GLN A 771 142.19 -86.47 -16.22
CA GLN A 771 142.63 -87.87 -16.22
C GLN A 771 143.15 -88.33 -17.60
N LEU A 772 142.55 -87.87 -18.70
CA LEU A 772 143.01 -88.16 -20.05
C LEU A 772 144.31 -87.42 -20.40
N GLU A 773 144.47 -86.15 -19.98
CA GLU A 773 145.73 -85.40 -20.13
C GLU A 773 146.87 -86.03 -19.30
N ASN A 774 146.58 -86.55 -18.11
CA ASN A 774 147.51 -87.36 -17.31
C ASN A 774 147.85 -88.73 -17.92
N LEU A 775 146.98 -89.31 -18.76
CA LEU A 775 147.30 -90.52 -19.52
C LEU A 775 148.10 -90.20 -20.79
N SER A 776 147.79 -89.09 -21.46
CA SER A 776 148.51 -88.60 -22.65
C SER A 776 149.98 -88.32 -22.33
N THR A 777 150.23 -87.56 -21.27
CA THR A 777 151.60 -87.26 -20.80
C THR A 777 152.38 -88.52 -20.38
N ARG A 778 151.70 -89.54 -19.86
CA ARG A 778 152.30 -90.84 -19.53
C ARG A 778 152.65 -91.66 -20.77
N LEU A 779 151.84 -91.58 -21.83
CA LEU A 779 152.12 -92.18 -23.14
C LEU A 779 153.29 -91.48 -23.84
N GLU A 780 153.34 -90.14 -23.82
CA GLU A 780 154.46 -89.37 -24.37
C GLU A 780 155.80 -89.74 -23.69
N GLN A 781 155.81 -89.93 -22.37
CA GLN A 781 156.99 -90.40 -21.63
C GLN A 781 157.40 -91.84 -21.97
N GLN A 782 156.46 -92.72 -22.37
CA GLN A 782 156.78 -94.08 -22.83
C GLN A 782 157.24 -94.12 -24.29
N VAL A 783 156.73 -93.24 -25.15
CA VAL A 783 157.14 -93.13 -26.56
C VAL A 783 158.55 -92.57 -26.70
N LEU A 784 158.98 -91.65 -25.82
CA LEU A 784 160.34 -91.12 -25.81
C LEU A 784 161.43 -92.12 -25.39
N ALA A 785 161.06 -93.29 -24.83
CA ALA A 785 162.00 -94.26 -24.29
C ALA A 785 162.42 -95.38 -25.27
N LEU A 786 161.82 -95.46 -26.47
CA LEU A 786 162.04 -96.59 -27.39
C LEU A 786 162.30 -96.20 -28.85
N SER A 787 163.55 -96.46 -29.26
CA SER A 787 164.05 -96.71 -30.62
C SER A 787 164.55 -95.53 -31.48
N PRO A 788 165.84 -95.52 -31.86
CA PRO A 788 166.31 -94.89 -33.10
C PRO A 788 165.99 -95.78 -34.33
N GLN A 789 166.36 -95.30 -35.53
CA GLN A 789 166.20 -95.96 -36.84
C GLN A 789 164.75 -96.13 -37.37
N LEU A 790 164.20 -95.05 -37.93
CA LEU A 790 163.73 -94.96 -39.33
C LEU A 790 163.32 -93.51 -39.61
N GLY A 791 163.65 -92.98 -40.80
CA GLY A 791 163.56 -91.55 -41.08
C GLY A 791 162.41 -91.16 -42.01
N GLY A 792 162.12 -89.85 -42.03
CA GLY A 792 161.42 -89.18 -43.12
C GLY A 792 159.92 -88.92 -42.90
N GLY A 793 159.46 -87.76 -43.38
CA GLY A 793 158.04 -87.48 -43.61
C GLY A 793 157.41 -86.47 -42.66
N ALA A 794 157.50 -85.19 -43.01
CA ALA A 794 156.63 -84.16 -42.43
C ALA A 794 155.22 -84.23 -43.05
N ILE A 795 154.16 -84.16 -42.23
CA ILE A 795 152.81 -83.73 -42.63
C ILE A 795 152.23 -82.85 -41.50
N PRO A 796 151.84 -81.59 -41.77
CA PRO A 796 151.05 -80.76 -40.87
C PRO A 796 149.56 -80.81 -41.22
N VAL A 797 148.67 -80.84 -40.21
CA VAL A 797 147.22 -80.72 -40.41
C VAL A 797 146.63 -79.60 -39.55
N ARG A 798 146.50 -78.43 -40.21
CA ARG A 798 145.43 -77.42 -40.03
C ARG A 798 144.05 -78.10 -40.07
N SER A 799 142.93 -77.61 -39.53
CA SER A 799 142.56 -76.28 -39.03
C SER A 799 141.10 -76.26 -38.57
N GLN A 800 140.79 -75.45 -37.55
CA GLN A 800 139.65 -74.50 -37.46
C GLN A 800 138.18 -74.98 -37.58
N CYS A 801 137.29 -74.04 -37.19
CA CYS A 801 135.84 -73.98 -37.45
C CYS A 801 134.95 -74.91 -36.59
N LEU A 802 133.83 -74.46 -35.99
CA LEU A 802 133.12 -73.17 -36.09
C LEU A 802 132.48 -72.73 -34.75
N SER A 803 132.42 -71.42 -34.56
CA SER A 803 131.49 -70.72 -33.67
C SER A 803 130.14 -70.47 -34.36
N ALA A 804 129.00 -70.70 -33.69
CA ALA A 804 127.72 -70.02 -33.97
C ALA A 804 126.65 -70.30 -32.89
N GLY A 805 125.95 -69.24 -32.44
CA GLY A 805 124.61 -69.25 -31.78
C GLY A 805 124.53 -69.90 -30.39
N VAL A 806 124.11 -69.22 -29.32
CA VAL A 806 123.17 -68.10 -29.16
C VAL A 806 123.58 -67.30 -27.92
#